data_AF-R9IH72-F1
#
_entry.id   AF-R9IH72-F1
#
_cell.length_a   1.000
_cell.length_b   1.000
_cell.length_c   1.000
_cell.angle_alpha   90.00
_cell.angle_beta   90.00
_cell.angle_gamma   90.00
#
_symmetry.space_group_name_H-M   'P 1'
#
loop_
_entity.id
_entity.type
_entity.pdbx_description
1 polymer ?
#
loop_
_entity_poly.entity_id
_entity_poly.type
_entity_poly.pdbx_seq_one_letter_code
_entity_poly.pdbx_strand_id
1 'polypeptide(L)'
;MKRNIYSLLIIAFLSYWLTACSDKDRSQEASLDIDKESVDFSSDSGSQRITVTTNIDNWTAKADKSWCHPSAEGKALRIDVDESEERYVRQATVTLTASGQIRKLTVRQLGYEASILVDKSAFKIGVAGGEIRFAVTSNVNVAISLPEWITSKAAPRSPATVTTTYSYMVEATKTDNQRQGSIEITEILAGSSTKDGQSEEVTPKSTSISVIQKGLNEFAEGSGEDVNGDIKIKVTSGTASSFQPGSNIEKSFDEDYSTLYHSNWNNTASNYFPITLTYNFGALTDVDYLVYHPRSNGNNGRFKEVEIDYSADGLTFTKLLDKDFQGSNHASKVTFDRSVQAKSFRFIIKSGSGDRQGFASCAEMEFFAKNPANFDYSTLFTDGSCSELKAGITDDDIARCEYPFFKNIAYYMMRGKYPSEFRINEFKAYPDPDIQASTHKTYPYSLLDNPTGIAVKAGENLIVLVGDTHGYDIGLRIQNLDAPNEDGFGGTAYLLNQGINKLTINEQGLVYVTYLTKTLDDPNATPIKIHFASGTVNGYFDLQNPAHTGRWTELLGKATNRYFDVLGKYTHLTFETNDFRTYTGSDGEELINIFDQIDYNEQVMLGLEKENKMFRNRLYLNVMYKAYMYATSYHTAYNRIVMKDICNPAKLKTSSCWGPAHEMGHCNQIRPGVMWAGTTEVTTNIMSEYIQTVIFGQPSRLQVEDMGIVYRNRYSKAWNAIIAAGSPHSDFRDIENHADDVFCKLVPFWQLELYFGKALGRTPLKQADRGGFYPSVYEYARNKNYSGMSNGDIQLDFVYACSKISGMNLLDFFSKWGFLTPVNKEVDDYGIKQMTVTPSMIEALKQRVNALGLPTPDVALEYISDNTSELYRTKAEIIRGGNATHSPRTFTVGSGKNTVTYHGETITIPDWKNVVTYEVKDGTGKFILISSGENAPSPTDTFTIPTGWKNGFKLYAVSATGKRVEVPVN
;
A
#
# COMPACT_ATOMS: atom_id res chain seq x y z
N MET A 1 1.30 -56.31 19.96
CA MET A 1 1.60 -57.62 19.33
C MET A 1 1.60 -57.43 17.82
N LYS A 2 2.72 -57.67 17.12
CA LYS A 2 2.95 -57.40 15.66
C LYS A 2 2.95 -55.87 15.32
N ARG A 3 3.93 -55.28 14.61
CA ARG A 3 4.53 -55.50 13.24
C ARG A 3 3.59 -54.98 12.13
N ASN A 4 4.01 -54.42 10.97
CA ASN A 4 5.30 -54.25 10.22
C ASN A 4 5.01 -53.18 9.10
N ILE A 5 5.85 -52.32 8.45
CA ILE A 5 7.28 -51.90 8.29
C ILE A 5 7.21 -50.36 7.91
N TYR A 6 8.18 -49.44 8.12
CA TYR A 6 9.30 -49.07 7.23
C TYR A 6 10.32 -48.11 7.90
N SER A 7 11.55 -48.10 7.37
CA SER A 7 12.76 -47.60 8.05
C SER A 7 13.48 -46.52 7.25
N LEU A 8 14.13 -45.56 7.94
CA LEU A 8 15.54 -45.16 7.73
C LEU A 8 15.96 -44.05 8.72
N LEU A 9 16.61 -44.45 9.82
CA LEU A 9 17.73 -43.68 10.41
C LEU A 9 19.01 -44.06 9.63
N ILE A 10 20.20 -43.47 9.75
CA ILE A 10 20.87 -42.62 10.77
C ILE A 10 21.88 -41.71 9.99
N ILE A 11 22.63 -40.73 10.52
CA ILE A 11 23.05 -40.39 11.89
C ILE A 11 22.85 -38.88 12.13
N ALA A 12 22.50 -38.47 13.35
CA ALA A 12 22.78 -37.13 13.87
C ALA A 12 23.26 -37.25 15.32
N PHE A 13 24.43 -36.68 15.67
CA PHE A 13 24.82 -36.43 17.05
C PHE A 13 25.74 -35.20 17.16
N LEU A 14 25.72 -34.57 18.34
CA LEU A 14 26.18 -33.21 18.59
C LEU A 14 27.71 -33.03 18.48
N SER A 15 28.10 -31.89 17.93
CA SER A 15 29.36 -31.17 18.25
C SER A 15 29.13 -29.66 18.15
N TYR A 16 28.53 -29.07 19.19
CA TYR A 16 28.58 -27.62 19.42
C TYR A 16 29.76 -27.31 20.34
N TRP A 17 30.57 -26.30 20.02
CA TRP A 17 30.79 -25.09 20.83
C TRP A 17 31.86 -24.18 20.20
N LEU A 18 31.48 -22.92 19.94
CA LEU A 18 32.30 -21.71 19.70
C LEU A 18 33.49 -21.75 18.71
N THR A 19 33.36 -21.00 17.61
CA THR A 19 34.25 -19.85 17.36
C THR A 19 33.57 -18.71 16.60
N ALA A 20 34.01 -17.51 16.96
CA ALA A 20 33.95 -16.16 16.35
C ALA A 20 33.27 -15.91 14.97
N CYS A 21 32.75 -14.69 14.84
CA CYS A 21 32.27 -14.13 13.57
C CYS A 21 33.41 -13.62 12.69
N SER A 22 33.24 -13.74 11.38
CA SER A 22 33.71 -12.77 10.38
C SER A 22 32.66 -12.68 9.27
N ASP A 23 32.22 -11.45 9.01
CA ASP A 23 31.64 -10.91 7.77
C ASP A 23 30.93 -11.88 6.81
N LYS A 24 29.60 -11.72 6.71
CA LYS A 24 28.83 -12.16 5.55
C LYS A 24 28.70 -10.99 4.57
N ASP A 25 29.57 -10.96 3.57
CA ASP A 25 29.42 -10.05 2.44
C ASP A 25 28.03 -10.13 1.80
N ARG A 26 27.56 -9.00 1.26
CA ARG A 26 26.45 -8.99 0.30
C ARG A 26 26.92 -9.67 -0.98
N SER A 27 26.75 -10.99 -1.08
CA SER A 27 27.13 -11.76 -2.26
C SER A 27 26.35 -11.27 -3.48
N GLN A 28 27.01 -10.54 -4.38
CA GLN A 28 26.50 -10.32 -5.73
C GLN A 28 26.26 -11.68 -6.39
N GLU A 29 25.19 -11.79 -7.20
CA GLU A 29 25.03 -12.99 -8.01
C GLU A 29 26.18 -13.12 -9.02
N ALA A 30 26.62 -14.36 -9.25
CA ALA A 30 27.75 -14.67 -10.10
C ALA A 30 27.35 -14.50 -11.58
N SER A 31 27.91 -13.48 -12.23
CA SER A 31 27.66 -13.13 -13.63
C SER A 31 28.78 -13.63 -14.55
N LEU A 32 28.44 -14.20 -15.69
CA LEU A 32 29.35 -14.64 -16.74
C LEU A 32 28.63 -14.52 -18.09
N ASP A 33 29.10 -13.62 -18.97
CA ASP A 33 28.47 -13.36 -20.26
C ASP A 33 29.52 -13.00 -21.34
N ILE A 34 29.13 -13.07 -22.61
CA ILE A 34 30.01 -12.90 -23.78
C ILE A 34 29.36 -12.01 -24.85
N ASP A 35 30.15 -11.21 -25.58
CA ASP A 35 29.63 -10.23 -26.55
C ASP A 35 29.19 -10.85 -27.90
N LYS A 36 29.36 -12.17 -28.09
CA LYS A 36 29.06 -12.90 -29.34
C LYS A 36 28.57 -14.33 -29.06
N GLU A 37 27.58 -14.79 -29.81
CA GLU A 37 27.13 -16.20 -29.81
C GLU A 37 27.97 -17.10 -30.74
N SER A 38 28.57 -16.52 -31.78
CA SER A 38 29.45 -17.23 -32.71
C SER A 38 30.65 -16.39 -33.15
N VAL A 39 31.72 -17.07 -33.59
CA VAL A 39 32.90 -16.47 -34.22
C VAL A 39 33.35 -17.33 -35.40
N ASP A 40 33.68 -16.65 -36.50
CA ASP A 40 34.05 -17.25 -37.78
C ASP A 40 35.52 -17.01 -38.12
N PHE A 41 36.16 -18.02 -38.72
CA PHE A 41 37.55 -17.99 -39.16
C PHE A 41 37.71 -18.40 -40.63
N SER A 42 38.78 -17.89 -41.26
CA SER A 42 39.35 -18.37 -42.54
C SER A 42 39.75 -19.85 -42.48
N SER A 43 39.99 -20.46 -43.64
CA SER A 43 40.66 -21.77 -43.73
C SER A 43 41.99 -21.79 -42.97
N ASP A 44 42.74 -20.70 -43.07
CA ASP A 44 44.07 -20.52 -42.51
C ASP A 44 44.02 -20.53 -40.97
N SER A 45 45.12 -20.94 -40.32
CA SER A 45 45.25 -20.82 -38.87
C SER A 45 45.13 -19.34 -38.44
N GLY A 46 44.46 -19.09 -37.31
CA GLY A 46 44.07 -17.72 -36.95
C GLY A 46 43.78 -17.54 -35.47
N SER A 47 43.69 -16.28 -35.03
CA SER A 47 43.43 -15.91 -33.64
C SER A 47 42.40 -14.78 -33.56
N GLN A 48 41.42 -14.92 -32.67
CA GLN A 48 40.44 -13.87 -32.36
C GLN A 48 40.23 -13.70 -30.86
N ARG A 49 39.73 -12.52 -30.48
CA ARG A 49 39.47 -12.11 -29.10
C ARG A 49 38.02 -11.68 -28.94
N ILE A 50 37.41 -12.12 -27.85
CA ILE A 50 36.01 -11.95 -27.48
C ILE A 50 35.98 -11.32 -26.08
N THR A 51 35.04 -10.43 -25.80
CA THR A 51 34.93 -9.78 -24.49
C THR A 51 34.11 -10.65 -23.54
N VAL A 52 34.59 -10.83 -22.31
CA VAL A 52 33.91 -11.61 -21.27
C VAL A 52 33.50 -10.68 -20.13
N THR A 53 32.20 -10.42 -20.03
CA THR A 53 31.63 -9.60 -18.97
C THR A 53 31.35 -10.48 -17.76
N THR A 54 32.07 -10.22 -16.66
CA THR A 54 31.96 -11.00 -15.43
C THR A 54 32.41 -10.20 -14.20
N ASN A 55 31.80 -10.51 -13.05
CA ASN A 55 32.23 -10.15 -11.69
C ASN A 55 32.93 -11.32 -10.96
N ILE A 56 33.34 -12.36 -11.68
CA ILE A 56 34.02 -13.55 -11.14
C ILE A 56 35.50 -13.49 -11.55
N ASP A 57 36.41 -13.44 -10.57
CA ASP A 57 37.85 -13.27 -10.83
C ASP A 57 38.50 -14.44 -11.59
N ASN A 58 37.92 -15.64 -11.49
CA ASN A 58 38.47 -16.86 -12.08
C ASN A 58 37.38 -17.61 -12.87
N TRP A 59 37.60 -17.75 -14.17
CA TRP A 59 36.77 -18.52 -15.08
C TRP A 59 37.65 -19.32 -16.05
N THR A 60 37.07 -20.35 -16.67
CA THR A 60 37.78 -21.25 -17.59
C THR A 60 37.02 -21.40 -18.90
N ALA A 61 37.72 -21.72 -19.98
CA ALA A 61 37.11 -22.09 -21.26
C ALA A 61 37.69 -23.40 -21.80
N LYS A 62 36.87 -24.18 -22.49
CA LYS A 62 37.27 -25.44 -23.13
C LYS A 62 36.47 -25.69 -24.40
N ALA A 63 37.15 -26.10 -25.48
CA ALA A 63 36.51 -26.55 -26.72
C ALA A 63 36.19 -28.05 -26.67
N ASP A 64 35.23 -28.49 -27.48
CA ASP A 64 34.93 -29.91 -27.72
C ASP A 64 35.74 -30.52 -28.88
N LYS A 65 36.42 -29.69 -29.69
CA LYS A 65 37.33 -30.10 -30.79
C LYS A 65 38.78 -29.78 -30.46
N SER A 66 39.70 -30.59 -30.95
CA SER A 66 41.15 -30.44 -30.75
C SER A 66 41.82 -29.38 -31.62
N TRP A 67 41.15 -28.84 -32.65
CA TRP A 67 41.68 -27.79 -33.52
C TRP A 67 41.36 -26.36 -33.05
N CYS A 68 40.60 -26.22 -31.96
CA CYS A 68 40.12 -24.96 -31.41
C CYS A 68 40.69 -24.81 -29.99
N HIS A 69 41.52 -23.79 -29.79
CA HIS A 69 42.34 -23.59 -28.59
C HIS A 69 41.89 -22.33 -27.83
N PRO A 70 40.84 -22.41 -26.99
CA PRO A 70 40.39 -21.27 -26.19
C PRO A 70 41.31 -21.03 -24.98
N SER A 71 41.61 -19.77 -24.70
CA SER A 71 42.38 -19.33 -23.53
C SER A 71 41.75 -18.11 -22.84
N ALA A 72 41.78 -18.09 -21.51
CA ALA A 72 41.22 -17.02 -20.70
C ALA A 72 42.29 -15.94 -20.41
N GLU A 73 42.04 -14.71 -20.87
CA GLU A 73 42.94 -13.56 -20.75
C GLU A 73 42.28 -12.45 -19.92
N GLY A 74 42.02 -12.73 -18.63
CA GLY A 74 41.36 -11.77 -17.73
C GLY A 74 39.88 -11.58 -18.07
N LYS A 75 39.49 -10.42 -18.62
CA LYS A 75 38.12 -10.15 -19.10
C LYS A 75 37.95 -10.38 -20.62
N ALA A 76 38.76 -11.26 -21.19
CA ALA A 76 38.70 -11.63 -22.60
C ALA A 76 38.90 -13.13 -22.80
N LEU A 77 38.18 -13.69 -23.77
CA LEU A 77 38.38 -15.03 -24.31
C LEU A 77 39.16 -14.90 -25.62
N ARG A 78 40.39 -15.42 -25.64
CA ARG A 78 41.15 -15.62 -26.86
C ARG A 78 40.85 -17.00 -27.41
N ILE A 79 40.75 -17.11 -28.73
CA ILE A 79 40.55 -18.37 -29.44
C ILE A 79 41.54 -18.40 -30.59
N ASP A 80 42.47 -19.35 -30.53
CA ASP A 80 43.32 -19.71 -31.64
C ASP A 80 42.73 -20.96 -32.33
N VAL A 81 42.79 -21.01 -33.67
CA VAL A 81 42.37 -22.17 -34.46
C VAL A 81 43.51 -22.65 -35.36
N ASP A 82 43.65 -23.96 -35.48
CA ASP A 82 44.57 -24.59 -36.43
C ASP A 82 44.08 -24.39 -37.88
N GLU A 83 44.93 -24.67 -38.87
CA GLU A 83 44.56 -24.62 -40.29
C GLU A 83 43.55 -25.72 -40.67
N SER A 84 42.71 -25.43 -41.66
CA SER A 84 41.54 -26.21 -42.06
C SER A 84 41.65 -26.72 -43.50
N GLU A 85 42.19 -27.93 -43.65
CA GLU A 85 42.18 -28.70 -44.91
C GLU A 85 40.80 -29.34 -45.20
N GLU A 86 39.79 -29.11 -44.36
CA GLU A 86 38.48 -29.75 -44.49
C GLU A 86 37.68 -29.19 -45.68
N ARG A 87 36.87 -30.05 -46.31
CA ARG A 87 36.06 -29.67 -47.49
C ARG A 87 35.00 -28.63 -47.14
N TYR A 88 34.32 -28.81 -46.02
CA TYR A 88 33.18 -28.00 -45.59
C TYR A 88 33.52 -27.21 -44.32
N VAL A 89 32.65 -26.27 -43.93
CA VAL A 89 32.79 -25.53 -42.68
C VAL A 89 32.80 -26.49 -41.48
N ARG A 90 33.88 -26.44 -40.69
CA ARG A 90 34.00 -27.19 -39.43
C ARG A 90 33.56 -26.34 -38.24
N GLN A 91 33.05 -26.98 -37.19
CA GLN A 91 32.49 -26.30 -36.02
C GLN A 91 32.94 -26.90 -34.68
N ALA A 92 33.15 -26.04 -33.70
CA ALA A 92 33.47 -26.36 -32.31
C ALA A 92 32.58 -25.55 -31.35
N THR A 93 32.28 -26.11 -30.18
CA THR A 93 31.63 -25.41 -29.07
C THR A 93 32.67 -25.09 -28.00
N VAL A 94 32.97 -23.81 -27.81
CA VAL A 94 33.73 -23.35 -26.63
C VAL A 94 32.76 -23.15 -25.48
N THR A 95 32.96 -23.89 -24.40
CA THR A 95 32.18 -23.78 -23.16
C THR A 95 32.99 -23.01 -22.12
N LEU A 96 32.45 -21.87 -21.67
CA LEU A 96 32.99 -21.09 -20.56
C LEU A 96 32.33 -21.55 -19.26
N THR A 97 33.10 -21.66 -18.17
CA THR A 97 32.59 -22.08 -16.84
C THR A 97 33.21 -21.23 -15.74
N ALA A 98 32.36 -20.67 -14.86
CA ALA A 98 32.76 -19.84 -13.72
C ALA A 98 31.74 -19.96 -12.58
N SER A 99 32.16 -20.34 -11.36
CA SER A 99 31.28 -20.43 -10.16
C SER A 99 29.93 -21.13 -10.38
N GLY A 100 29.87 -22.15 -11.23
CA GLY A 100 28.64 -22.88 -11.60
C GLY A 100 27.85 -22.30 -12.78
N GLN A 101 28.11 -21.05 -13.18
CA GLN A 101 27.61 -20.49 -14.44
C GLN A 101 28.29 -21.14 -15.64
N ILE A 102 27.52 -21.34 -16.71
CA ILE A 102 27.98 -21.86 -17.99
C ILE A 102 27.56 -20.90 -19.10
N ARG A 103 28.46 -20.65 -20.05
CA ARG A 103 28.17 -20.03 -21.36
C ARG A 103 28.76 -20.85 -22.49
N LYS A 104 28.19 -20.73 -23.68
CA LYS A 104 28.63 -21.45 -24.88
C LYS A 104 28.77 -20.48 -26.04
N LEU A 105 29.82 -20.69 -26.83
CA LEU A 105 30.12 -19.99 -28.06
C LEU A 105 30.33 -21.02 -29.17
N THR A 106 29.77 -20.74 -30.36
CA THR A 106 30.04 -21.55 -31.56
C THR A 106 31.21 -20.97 -32.34
N VAL A 107 32.31 -21.70 -32.43
CA VAL A 107 33.43 -21.37 -33.31
C VAL A 107 33.23 -22.12 -34.62
N ARG A 108 33.26 -21.40 -35.75
CA ARG A 108 33.14 -21.95 -37.10
C ARG A 108 34.36 -21.58 -37.92
N GLN A 109 34.84 -22.49 -38.76
CA GLN A 109 36.01 -22.24 -39.61
C GLN A 109 35.71 -22.72 -41.03
N LEU A 110 36.05 -21.90 -42.02
CA LEU A 110 35.84 -22.24 -43.43
C LEU A 110 36.62 -23.50 -43.84
N GLY A 111 36.04 -24.24 -44.79
CA GLY A 111 36.74 -25.27 -45.56
C GLY A 111 37.13 -24.73 -46.94
N TYR A 112 37.63 -25.62 -47.81
CA TYR A 112 37.99 -25.23 -49.19
C TYR A 112 36.81 -25.13 -50.18
N GLU A 113 35.63 -25.69 -49.86
CA GLU A 113 34.43 -25.51 -50.70
C GLU A 113 33.73 -24.18 -50.41
N ALA A 114 33.20 -23.54 -51.47
CA ALA A 114 32.42 -22.31 -51.41
C ALA A 114 31.41 -22.32 -50.25
N SER A 115 31.54 -21.33 -49.37
CA SER A 115 30.85 -21.25 -48.08
C SER A 115 30.65 -19.79 -47.66
N ILE A 116 29.49 -19.46 -47.08
CA ILE A 116 29.16 -18.12 -46.58
C ILE A 116 28.65 -18.27 -45.14
N LEU A 117 29.28 -17.58 -44.20
CA LEU A 117 28.92 -17.53 -42.78
C LEU A 117 28.54 -16.10 -42.38
N VAL A 118 27.63 -15.99 -41.40
CA VAL A 118 27.19 -14.71 -40.83
C VAL A 118 27.22 -14.77 -39.31
N ASP A 119 27.81 -13.77 -38.65
CA ASP A 119 27.92 -13.72 -37.19
C ASP A 119 26.56 -13.58 -36.48
N LYS A 120 25.56 -13.02 -37.19
CA LYS A 120 24.17 -12.86 -36.76
C LYS A 120 23.20 -13.28 -37.86
N SER A 121 22.25 -14.14 -37.53
CA SER A 121 21.22 -14.65 -38.45
C SER A 121 19.87 -13.92 -38.37
N ALA A 122 19.66 -13.06 -37.37
CA ALA A 122 18.43 -12.29 -37.23
C ALA A 122 18.61 -10.94 -36.51
N PHE A 123 17.70 -10.00 -36.82
CA PHE A 123 17.55 -8.71 -36.13
C PHE A 123 16.07 -8.45 -35.79
N LYS A 124 15.82 -7.81 -34.63
CA LYS A 124 14.50 -7.30 -34.23
C LYS A 124 14.61 -5.80 -33.97
N ILE A 125 13.83 -4.99 -34.69
CA ILE A 125 13.97 -3.53 -34.78
C ILE A 125 12.67 -2.82 -34.38
N GLY A 126 12.79 -1.66 -33.74
CA GLY A 126 11.64 -0.81 -33.37
C GLY A 126 11.05 -0.03 -34.54
N VAL A 127 9.88 0.59 -34.34
CA VAL A 127 9.17 1.33 -35.39
C VAL A 127 9.98 2.48 -35.97
N ALA A 128 10.85 3.12 -35.18
CA ALA A 128 11.70 4.23 -35.60
C ALA A 128 12.91 3.82 -36.47
N GLY A 129 13.07 2.52 -36.77
CA GLY A 129 14.21 2.01 -37.53
C GLY A 129 15.48 1.92 -36.69
N GLY A 130 16.64 1.86 -37.35
CA GLY A 130 17.94 1.81 -36.66
C GLY A 130 19.08 1.33 -37.56
N GLU A 131 20.32 1.43 -37.07
CA GLU A 131 21.48 0.82 -37.73
C GLU A 131 21.63 -0.64 -37.33
N ILE A 132 21.82 -1.53 -38.31
CA ILE A 132 22.17 -2.94 -38.10
C ILE A 132 23.59 -3.21 -38.62
N ARG A 133 24.33 -4.06 -37.91
CA ARG A 133 25.71 -4.45 -38.25
C ARG A 133 25.90 -5.96 -38.06
N PHE A 134 26.47 -6.60 -39.07
CA PHE A 134 26.84 -8.01 -39.08
C PHE A 134 28.15 -8.20 -39.86
N ALA A 135 28.85 -9.29 -39.61
CA ALA A 135 30.03 -9.71 -40.34
C ALA A 135 29.69 -10.93 -41.21
N VAL A 136 30.13 -10.90 -42.48
CA VAL A 136 30.09 -12.04 -43.39
C VAL A 136 31.50 -12.62 -43.49
N THR A 137 31.63 -13.93 -43.29
CA THR A 137 32.91 -14.64 -43.49
C THR A 137 32.75 -15.63 -44.64
N SER A 138 33.54 -15.49 -45.71
CA SER A 138 33.41 -16.29 -46.92
C SER A 138 34.72 -16.45 -47.69
N ASN A 139 34.87 -17.60 -48.34
CA ASN A 139 35.94 -17.91 -49.29
C ASN A 139 35.56 -17.60 -50.75
N VAL A 140 34.38 -17.01 -50.98
CA VAL A 140 33.89 -16.58 -52.30
C VAL A 140 33.42 -15.12 -52.29
N ASN A 141 33.36 -14.49 -53.46
CA ASN A 141 32.78 -13.15 -53.60
C ASN A 141 31.26 -13.23 -53.43
N VAL A 142 30.67 -12.29 -52.68
CA VAL A 142 29.22 -12.27 -52.39
C VAL A 142 28.56 -10.97 -52.86
N ALA A 143 27.35 -11.10 -53.40
CA ALA A 143 26.41 -10.01 -53.62
C ALA A 143 25.39 -10.01 -52.48
N ILE A 144 24.93 -8.83 -52.07
CA ILE A 144 23.92 -8.67 -51.01
C ILE A 144 22.69 -8.00 -51.61
N SER A 145 21.54 -8.66 -51.49
CA SER A 145 20.23 -8.10 -51.83
C SER A 145 19.51 -7.66 -50.55
N LEU A 146 18.83 -6.51 -50.62
CA LEU A 146 18.17 -5.87 -49.48
C LEU A 146 16.66 -5.77 -49.73
N PRO A 147 15.81 -5.89 -48.69
CA PRO A 147 14.45 -5.39 -48.73
C PRO A 147 14.44 -3.87 -49.01
N GLU A 148 13.42 -3.37 -49.72
CA GLU A 148 13.34 -1.96 -50.16
C GLU A 148 13.48 -0.92 -49.02
N TRP A 149 13.13 -1.31 -47.79
CA TRP A 149 13.17 -0.50 -46.57
C TRP A 149 14.47 -0.67 -45.75
N ILE A 150 15.50 -1.27 -46.33
CA ILE A 150 16.85 -1.38 -45.75
C ILE A 150 17.84 -0.75 -46.74
N THR A 151 18.52 0.32 -46.31
CA THR A 151 19.45 1.08 -47.16
C THR A 151 20.91 0.89 -46.72
N SER A 152 21.83 0.97 -47.69
CA SER A 152 23.27 0.81 -47.43
C SER A 152 23.88 2.07 -46.82
N LYS A 153 24.61 1.92 -45.71
CA LYS A 153 25.44 2.99 -45.14
C LYS A 153 26.80 2.99 -45.84
N ALA A 154 27.29 4.16 -46.26
CA ALA A 154 28.50 4.27 -47.09
C ALA A 154 29.70 3.57 -46.42
N ALA A 155 30.22 2.53 -47.08
CA ALA A 155 31.22 1.64 -46.49
C ALA A 155 32.59 2.32 -46.30
N PRO A 156 33.33 1.99 -45.22
CA PRO A 156 34.76 2.29 -45.13
C PRO A 156 35.52 1.68 -46.32
N ARG A 157 36.44 2.43 -46.92
CA ARG A 157 37.31 1.94 -48.02
C ARG A 157 38.45 1.07 -47.48
N SER A 158 38.11 -0.10 -46.98
CA SER A 158 39.07 -1.17 -46.64
C SER A 158 39.11 -2.21 -47.76
N PRO A 159 40.25 -2.88 -48.02
CA PRO A 159 40.28 -4.07 -48.87
C PRO A 159 39.38 -5.18 -48.30
N ALA A 160 38.78 -5.98 -49.17
CA ALA A 160 37.96 -7.12 -48.75
C ALA A 160 38.84 -8.19 -48.11
N THR A 161 38.66 -8.41 -46.81
CA THR A 161 39.21 -9.53 -46.05
C THR A 161 38.20 -10.69 -46.02
N VAL A 162 38.69 -11.92 -45.75
CA VAL A 162 37.87 -13.15 -45.68
C VAL A 162 36.65 -12.99 -44.78
N THR A 163 36.76 -12.20 -43.71
CA THR A 163 35.63 -11.60 -42.99
C THR A 163 35.47 -10.13 -43.38
N THR A 164 34.27 -9.70 -43.75
CA THR A 164 33.91 -8.31 -44.06
C THR A 164 32.67 -7.88 -43.26
N THR A 165 32.77 -6.74 -42.56
CA THR A 165 31.66 -6.18 -41.76
C THR A 165 30.81 -5.22 -42.58
N TYR A 166 29.50 -5.43 -42.58
CA TYR A 166 28.52 -4.61 -43.28
C TYR A 166 27.69 -3.76 -42.29
N SER A 167 27.21 -2.61 -42.75
CA SER A 167 26.33 -1.71 -42.01
C SER A 167 25.18 -1.24 -42.89
N TYR A 168 23.97 -1.37 -42.38
CA TYR A 168 22.74 -0.98 -43.06
C TYR A 168 21.84 -0.17 -42.14
N MET A 169 21.03 0.71 -42.72
CA MET A 169 19.98 1.45 -42.03
C MET A 169 18.63 0.82 -42.34
N VAL A 170 17.96 0.31 -41.30
CA VAL A 170 16.55 -0.07 -41.36
C VAL A 170 15.71 1.20 -41.24
N GLU A 171 14.87 1.47 -42.23
CA GLU A 171 14.00 2.65 -42.22
C GLU A 171 12.92 2.57 -41.13
N ALA A 172 12.44 3.73 -40.68
CA ALA A 172 11.29 3.80 -39.79
C ALA A 172 10.02 3.32 -40.52
N THR A 173 9.22 2.46 -39.88
CA THR A 173 7.98 1.97 -40.51
C THR A 173 6.81 2.92 -40.26
N LYS A 174 5.95 3.02 -41.28
CA LYS A 174 4.65 3.70 -41.22
C LYS A 174 3.49 2.69 -41.20
N THR A 175 3.78 1.40 -41.00
CA THR A 175 2.78 0.32 -40.95
C THR A 175 2.27 0.06 -39.54
N ASP A 176 0.97 -0.20 -39.42
CA ASP A 176 0.32 -0.58 -38.16
C ASP A 176 0.77 -1.96 -37.64
N ASN A 177 1.04 -2.89 -38.56
CA ASN A 177 1.47 -4.27 -38.27
C ASN A 177 2.97 -4.46 -38.51
N GLN A 178 3.56 -5.45 -37.84
CA GLN A 178 4.91 -5.97 -38.07
C GLN A 178 5.21 -6.15 -39.57
N ARG A 179 6.41 -5.74 -40.00
CA ARG A 179 6.99 -6.13 -41.30
C ARG A 179 8.21 -7.03 -41.09
N GLN A 180 8.43 -7.94 -42.04
CA GLN A 180 9.59 -8.81 -42.06
C GLN A 180 10.22 -8.81 -43.44
N GLY A 181 11.53 -9.03 -43.50
CA GLY A 181 12.31 -9.11 -44.73
C GLY A 181 13.57 -9.91 -44.48
N SER A 182 14.28 -10.20 -45.57
CA SER A 182 15.48 -11.03 -45.54
C SER A 182 16.59 -10.32 -46.29
N ILE A 183 17.76 -10.22 -45.69
CA ILE A 183 18.98 -9.78 -46.38
C ILE A 183 19.62 -11.04 -46.95
N GLU A 184 19.53 -11.19 -48.27
CA GLU A 184 20.04 -12.35 -49.00
C GLU A 184 21.50 -12.11 -49.40
N ILE A 185 22.39 -13.04 -49.04
CA ILE A 185 23.82 -12.98 -49.29
C ILE A 185 24.18 -14.16 -50.17
N THR A 186 24.50 -13.90 -51.44
CA THR A 186 24.61 -14.92 -52.49
C THR A 186 25.94 -14.84 -53.21
N GLU A 187 26.54 -15.99 -53.49
CA GLU A 187 27.78 -16.15 -54.24
C GLU A 187 27.70 -15.53 -55.65
N ILE A 188 28.72 -14.74 -56.01
CA ILE A 188 28.90 -14.18 -57.36
C ILE A 188 29.64 -15.21 -58.21
N LEU A 189 28.88 -16.02 -58.95
CA LEU A 189 29.44 -16.95 -59.93
C LEU A 189 30.13 -16.18 -61.07
N ALA A 190 31.39 -16.53 -61.35
CA ALA A 190 32.07 -16.04 -62.54
C ALA A 190 31.37 -16.57 -63.80
N GLY A 191 31.16 -15.70 -64.79
CA GLY A 191 30.36 -16.01 -65.98
C GLY A 191 30.81 -17.28 -66.70
N SER A 192 29.85 -18.18 -66.97
CA SER A 192 30.09 -19.54 -67.44
C SER A 192 30.72 -19.60 -68.84
N SER A 193 32.04 -19.77 -68.91
CA SER A 193 32.79 -20.02 -70.13
C SER A 193 32.65 -21.48 -70.57
N THR A 194 31.53 -21.80 -71.23
CA THR A 194 31.22 -23.16 -71.68
C THR A 194 32.27 -23.74 -72.62
N LYS A 195 32.86 -24.86 -72.20
CA LYS A 195 33.39 -25.89 -73.09
C LYS A 195 32.86 -27.25 -72.65
N ASP A 196 32.67 -28.13 -73.63
CA ASP A 196 32.50 -29.57 -73.48
C ASP A 196 31.28 -30.06 -72.67
N GLY A 197 30.11 -29.46 -72.98
CA GLY A 197 28.89 -30.25 -73.21
C GLY A 197 28.16 -30.86 -72.01
N GLN A 198 28.65 -30.69 -70.79
CA GLN A 198 27.93 -31.03 -69.56
C GLN A 198 27.78 -29.80 -68.68
N SER A 199 26.57 -29.26 -68.60
CA SER A 199 26.23 -28.20 -67.66
C SER A 199 25.95 -28.81 -66.29
N GLU A 200 26.95 -28.83 -65.41
CA GLU A 200 26.65 -28.88 -63.98
C GLU A 200 25.87 -27.62 -63.59
N GLU A 201 24.71 -27.80 -62.96
CA GLU A 201 23.83 -26.70 -62.55
C GLU A 201 24.38 -26.08 -61.27
N VAL A 202 25.44 -25.27 -61.41
CA VAL A 202 26.13 -24.60 -60.30
C VAL A 202 25.16 -23.67 -59.58
N THR A 203 24.55 -24.20 -58.53
CA THR A 203 23.66 -23.46 -57.64
C THR A 203 24.53 -22.59 -56.74
N PRO A 204 24.44 -21.24 -56.82
CA PRO A 204 25.27 -20.36 -56.00
C PRO A 204 24.98 -20.59 -54.52
N LYS A 205 26.02 -20.63 -53.70
CA LYS A 205 25.88 -20.67 -52.24
C LYS A 205 25.17 -19.41 -51.79
N SER A 206 24.18 -19.56 -50.92
CA SER A 206 23.46 -18.43 -50.33
C SER A 206 23.18 -18.68 -48.85
N THR A 207 23.07 -17.57 -48.11
CA THR A 207 22.62 -17.53 -46.72
C THR A 207 21.87 -16.23 -46.51
N SER A 208 21.04 -16.15 -45.47
CA SER A 208 20.21 -14.97 -45.26
C SER A 208 20.05 -14.57 -43.80
N ILE A 209 19.75 -13.29 -43.59
CA ILE A 209 19.57 -12.67 -42.28
C ILE A 209 18.15 -12.14 -42.18
N SER A 210 17.37 -12.68 -41.26
CA SER A 210 15.97 -12.30 -41.03
C SER A 210 15.88 -10.97 -40.29
N VAL A 211 15.27 -9.96 -40.89
CA VAL A 211 15.04 -8.65 -40.25
C VAL A 211 13.55 -8.49 -39.98
N ILE A 212 13.20 -8.45 -38.69
CA ILE A 212 11.84 -8.22 -38.20
C ILE A 212 11.77 -6.79 -37.65
N GLN A 213 10.78 -6.02 -38.10
CA GLN A 213 10.48 -4.69 -37.56
C GLN A 213 9.04 -4.63 -37.06
N LYS A 214 8.85 -4.17 -35.82
CA LYS A 214 7.54 -3.97 -35.19
C LYS A 214 6.68 -2.98 -35.96
N GLY A 215 5.35 -3.15 -35.91
CA GLY A 215 4.36 -2.17 -36.37
C GLY A 215 3.97 -1.15 -35.31
N LEU A 216 3.27 -0.10 -35.74
CA LEU A 216 2.78 0.99 -34.88
C LEU A 216 1.69 0.59 -33.86
N ASN A 217 1.20 -0.66 -33.90
CA ASN A 217 0.33 -1.22 -32.85
C ASN A 217 1.11 -2.01 -31.79
N GLU A 218 2.43 -2.14 -31.91
CA GLU A 218 3.29 -2.96 -31.04
C GLU A 218 4.23 -2.10 -30.16
N PHE A 219 3.67 -1.08 -29.50
CA PHE A 219 4.44 -0.31 -28.52
C PHE A 219 5.07 -1.25 -27.48
N ALA A 220 6.33 -1.00 -27.17
CA ALA A 220 6.97 -1.55 -25.99
C ALA A 220 7.77 -0.44 -25.33
N GLU A 221 7.64 -0.36 -24.01
CA GLU A 221 8.59 0.35 -23.16
C GLU A 221 10.02 -0.08 -23.50
N GLY A 222 10.89 0.91 -23.70
CA GLY A 222 12.33 0.65 -23.70
C GLY A 222 12.82 0.45 -22.27
N SER A 223 13.90 -0.29 -22.11
CA SER A 223 14.61 -0.48 -20.84
C SER A 223 15.26 0.79 -20.28
N GLY A 224 15.30 1.87 -21.06
CA GLY A 224 15.97 3.12 -20.72
C GLY A 224 17.49 2.95 -20.55
N GLU A 225 18.10 2.00 -21.27
CA GLU A 225 19.55 1.74 -21.22
C GLU A 225 20.38 2.97 -21.60
N ASP A 226 19.95 3.70 -22.63
CA ASP A 226 20.51 4.97 -23.13
C ASP A 226 20.16 6.20 -22.26
N VAL A 227 19.30 6.05 -21.26
CA VAL A 227 19.03 7.08 -20.25
C VAL A 227 20.06 6.93 -19.13
N ASN A 228 20.81 7.98 -18.82
CA ASN A 228 21.78 7.94 -17.73
C ASN A 228 21.15 8.39 -16.41
N GLY A 229 21.55 7.77 -15.29
CA GLY A 229 21.21 8.27 -13.96
C GLY A 229 22.04 9.50 -13.60
N ASP A 230 21.50 10.32 -12.68
CA ASP A 230 22.26 11.37 -12.00
C ASP A 230 23.41 10.75 -11.19
N ILE A 231 24.53 11.47 -11.09
CA ILE A 231 25.81 10.93 -10.64
C ILE A 231 25.92 11.12 -9.11
N LYS A 232 25.79 10.03 -8.32
CA LYS A 232 26.07 10.07 -6.86
C LYS A 232 27.54 10.42 -6.65
N ILE A 233 27.79 11.50 -5.91
CA ILE A 233 29.12 12.01 -5.60
C ILE A 233 29.61 11.33 -4.32
N LYS A 234 30.78 10.69 -4.41
CA LYS A 234 31.36 9.98 -3.27
C LYS A 234 31.91 10.93 -2.22
N VAL A 235 31.32 10.92 -1.02
CA VAL A 235 31.93 11.44 0.20
C VAL A 235 33.18 10.61 0.53
N THR A 236 34.29 11.28 0.86
CA THR A 236 35.59 10.66 1.15
C THR A 236 36.01 10.82 2.61
N SER A 237 35.49 11.82 3.32
CA SER A 237 35.59 11.97 4.77
C SER A 237 34.54 12.95 5.29
N GLY A 238 34.37 13.02 6.61
CA GLY A 238 33.54 14.05 7.24
C GLY A 238 34.02 14.39 8.66
N THR A 239 33.45 15.44 9.26
CA THR A 239 33.69 15.82 10.66
C THR A 239 32.39 16.30 11.32
N ALA A 240 32.20 15.95 12.60
CA ALA A 240 31.05 16.39 13.40
C ALA A 240 31.50 17.15 14.66
N SER A 241 30.81 18.25 15.01
CA SER A 241 31.10 19.00 16.26
C SER A 241 30.61 18.30 17.53
N SER A 242 29.69 17.35 17.39
CA SER A 242 29.14 16.51 18.45
C SER A 242 28.84 15.13 17.87
N PHE A 243 29.17 14.05 18.58
CA PHE A 243 28.82 12.69 18.19
C PHE A 243 28.66 11.81 19.43
N GLN A 244 27.87 10.75 19.29
CA GLN A 244 27.79 9.64 20.22
C GLN A 244 28.82 8.58 19.79
N PRO A 245 29.72 8.10 20.67
CA PRO A 245 30.65 7.02 20.34
C PRO A 245 29.92 5.77 19.82
N GLY A 246 30.29 5.34 18.61
CA GLY A 246 29.64 4.23 17.89
C GLY A 246 28.60 4.67 16.85
N SER A 247 28.22 5.95 16.85
CA SER A 247 27.34 6.61 15.87
C SER A 247 28.03 7.86 15.31
N ASN A 248 29.28 7.68 14.89
CA ASN A 248 30.15 8.73 14.34
C ASN A 248 29.66 9.18 12.94
N ILE A 249 30.24 10.25 12.37
CA ILE A 249 29.73 10.84 11.11
C ILE A 249 29.90 9.91 9.89
N GLU A 250 30.86 8.99 9.93
CA GLU A 250 31.07 7.96 8.91
C GLU A 250 29.81 7.08 8.73
N LYS A 251 28.98 6.95 9.77
CA LYS A 251 27.66 6.29 9.71
C LYS A 251 26.55 7.17 9.10
N SER A 252 26.93 8.11 8.24
CA SER A 252 26.00 8.85 7.37
C SER A 252 26.53 9.03 5.94
N PHE A 253 27.50 8.20 5.54
CA PHE A 253 27.97 8.08 4.16
C PHE A 253 28.63 6.70 3.90
N ASP A 254 28.15 5.65 4.56
CA ASP A 254 28.68 4.28 4.41
C ASP A 254 27.76 3.35 3.59
N GLU A 255 26.72 3.89 2.96
CA GLU A 255 25.76 3.18 2.11
C GLU A 255 24.92 2.12 2.86
N ASP A 256 24.94 2.15 4.21
CA ASP A 256 24.07 1.35 5.08
C ASP A 256 23.08 2.22 5.86
N TYR A 257 21.95 2.44 5.21
CA TYR A 257 20.74 3.11 5.69
C TYR A 257 20.12 2.51 6.98
N SER A 258 20.60 1.35 7.45
CA SER A 258 20.23 0.79 8.77
C SER A 258 21.06 1.35 9.92
N THR A 259 22.22 1.95 9.62
CA THR A 259 23.06 2.66 10.58
C THR A 259 22.68 4.14 10.67
N LEU A 260 23.33 4.90 11.57
CA LEU A 260 23.19 6.36 11.62
C LEU A 260 24.35 7.04 12.36
N TYR A 261 24.71 8.23 11.89
CA TYR A 261 25.30 9.27 12.71
C TYR A 261 24.29 9.70 13.78
N HIS A 262 24.76 9.92 15.01
CA HIS A 262 23.97 10.51 16.08
C HIS A 262 24.84 11.45 16.93
N SER A 263 24.28 12.59 17.31
CA SER A 263 24.91 13.52 18.25
C SER A 263 25.00 12.94 19.67
N ASN A 264 25.86 13.50 20.52
CA ASN A 264 26.09 13.01 21.88
C ASN A 264 24.78 12.93 22.69
N TRP A 265 24.49 11.82 23.38
CA TRP A 265 23.26 11.65 24.16
C TRP A 265 23.08 12.67 25.31
N ASN A 266 24.13 13.34 25.77
CA ASN A 266 24.02 14.37 26.80
C ASN A 266 23.63 15.75 26.22
N ASN A 267 22.35 15.92 25.89
CA ASN A 267 21.77 17.17 25.38
C ASN A 267 21.38 18.20 26.48
N THR A 268 22.08 18.23 27.62
CA THR A 268 21.72 19.10 28.76
C THR A 268 22.39 20.48 28.77
N ALA A 269 23.47 20.68 28.01
CA ALA A 269 24.18 21.95 27.95
C ALA A 269 23.44 22.99 27.08
N SER A 270 23.38 24.25 27.51
CA SER A 270 22.67 25.32 26.78
C SER A 270 23.30 25.71 25.44
N ASN A 271 24.52 25.24 25.16
CA ASN A 271 25.24 25.40 23.89
C ASN A 271 25.34 24.07 23.11
N TYR A 272 24.40 23.15 23.32
CA TYR A 272 24.38 21.84 22.63
C TYR A 272 24.11 21.97 21.12
N PHE A 273 23.30 22.95 20.73
CA PHE A 273 23.13 23.40 19.35
C PHE A 273 23.83 24.77 19.16
N PRO A 274 24.26 25.11 17.92
CA PRO A 274 24.14 24.32 16.70
C PRO A 274 25.13 23.15 16.63
N ILE A 275 24.73 22.09 15.93
CA ILE A 275 25.58 20.93 15.64
C ILE A 275 26.03 21.05 14.19
N THR A 276 27.33 20.89 13.96
CA THR A 276 27.95 21.07 12.64
C THR A 276 28.40 19.73 12.09
N LEU A 277 27.92 19.37 10.90
CA LEU A 277 28.38 18.21 10.12
C LEU A 277 29.03 18.69 8.83
N THR A 278 30.27 18.29 8.56
CA THR A 278 30.98 18.61 7.32
C THR A 278 31.22 17.32 6.54
N TYR A 279 30.93 17.34 5.25
CA TYR A 279 31.13 16.23 4.31
C TYR A 279 32.09 16.69 3.21
N ASN A 280 33.10 15.89 2.89
CA ASN A 280 34.19 16.24 1.97
C ASN A 280 34.24 15.27 0.78
N PHE A 281 34.54 15.80 -0.40
CA PHE A 281 34.75 15.05 -1.64
C PHE A 281 36.23 14.96 -1.98
N GLY A 282 36.62 13.98 -2.82
CA GLY A 282 38.01 13.78 -3.23
C GLY A 282 38.57 14.87 -4.16
N ALA A 283 37.69 15.58 -4.87
CA ALA A 283 38.00 16.64 -5.82
C ALA A 283 36.95 17.76 -5.73
N LEU A 284 37.19 18.88 -6.43
CA LEU A 284 36.16 19.85 -6.74
C LEU A 284 35.20 19.22 -7.77
N THR A 285 33.90 19.23 -7.48
CA THR A 285 32.86 18.61 -8.31
C THR A 285 31.65 19.54 -8.38
N ASP A 286 30.95 19.56 -9.52
CA ASP A 286 29.64 20.20 -9.66
C ASP A 286 28.58 19.41 -8.86
N VAL A 287 27.69 20.08 -8.13
CA VAL A 287 26.63 19.45 -7.32
C VAL A 287 25.31 20.18 -7.54
N ASP A 288 24.26 19.47 -7.94
CA ASP A 288 22.94 20.05 -8.25
C ASP A 288 21.91 19.84 -7.14
N TYR A 289 22.08 18.81 -6.31
CA TYR A 289 21.24 18.55 -5.16
C TYR A 289 21.91 17.64 -4.12
N LEU A 290 21.30 17.60 -2.94
CA LEU A 290 21.59 16.63 -1.89
C LEU A 290 20.31 15.93 -1.42
N VAL A 291 20.46 14.78 -0.76
CA VAL A 291 19.37 14.03 -0.10
C VAL A 291 19.77 13.69 1.33
N TYR A 292 18.95 14.15 2.28
CA TYR A 292 19.03 13.77 3.68
C TYR A 292 18.12 12.56 3.94
N HIS A 293 18.71 11.45 4.38
CA HIS A 293 17.95 10.29 4.85
C HIS A 293 17.90 10.30 6.39
N PRO A 294 16.73 10.54 7.01
CA PRO A 294 16.58 10.45 8.46
C PRO A 294 16.68 8.99 8.93
N ARG A 295 16.90 8.81 10.24
CA ARG A 295 16.89 7.50 10.89
C ARG A 295 15.61 6.70 10.60
N SER A 296 15.80 5.43 10.23
CA SER A 296 14.72 4.49 9.86
C SER A 296 13.75 4.16 11.01
N ASN A 297 14.21 4.17 12.27
CA ASN A 297 13.39 3.89 13.44
C ASN A 297 13.65 4.89 14.60
N GLY A 298 12.58 5.35 15.25
CA GLY A 298 12.60 6.38 16.29
C GLY A 298 12.69 7.82 15.75
N ASN A 299 12.33 8.81 16.58
CA ASN A 299 12.29 10.24 16.21
C ASN A 299 13.54 11.04 16.63
N ASN A 300 14.29 10.58 17.63
CA ASN A 300 15.48 11.28 18.18
C ASN A 300 16.51 11.58 17.09
N GLY A 301 16.74 12.86 16.81
CA GLY A 301 17.78 13.36 15.92
C GLY A 301 17.34 13.79 14.53
N ARG A 302 16.09 13.53 14.13
CA ARG A 302 15.59 13.98 12.81
C ARG A 302 15.71 15.50 12.69
N PHE A 303 16.40 15.99 11.67
CA PHE A 303 16.73 17.41 11.52
C PHE A 303 15.47 18.28 11.42
N LYS A 304 15.55 19.50 11.91
CA LYS A 304 14.56 20.57 11.69
C LYS A 304 15.22 21.71 10.96
N GLU A 305 15.46 22.84 11.62
CA GLU A 305 16.11 24.01 11.04
C GLU A 305 17.60 23.73 10.79
N VAL A 306 18.04 23.84 9.54
CA VAL A 306 19.45 23.63 9.15
C VAL A 306 19.89 24.71 8.18
N GLU A 307 21.07 25.30 8.45
CA GLU A 307 21.79 26.15 7.51
C GLU A 307 22.82 25.31 6.75
N ILE A 308 22.86 25.46 5.43
CA ILE A 308 23.69 24.64 4.54
C ILE A 308 24.69 25.56 3.85
N ASP A 309 25.97 25.30 4.08
CA ASP A 309 27.11 25.94 3.42
C ASP A 309 27.77 24.99 2.42
N TYR A 310 28.50 25.57 1.46
CA TYR A 310 29.42 24.85 0.58
C TYR A 310 30.81 25.51 0.59
N SER A 311 31.82 24.78 0.16
CA SER A 311 33.21 25.25 0.06
C SER A 311 33.91 24.62 -1.14
N ALA A 312 34.58 25.43 -1.95
CA ALA A 312 35.33 24.98 -3.14
C ALA A 312 36.78 24.56 -2.83
N ASP A 313 37.42 25.16 -1.82
CA ASP A 313 38.76 24.80 -1.35
C ASP A 313 38.74 23.69 -0.27
N GLY A 314 37.62 23.57 0.46
CA GLY A 314 37.44 22.73 1.64
C GLY A 314 37.76 23.44 2.96
N LEU A 315 37.94 24.77 2.94
CA LEU A 315 38.37 25.60 4.08
C LEU A 315 37.46 26.82 4.25
N THR A 316 37.19 27.52 3.16
CA THR A 316 36.38 28.74 3.09
C THR A 316 34.94 28.36 2.75
N PHE A 317 34.03 28.49 3.72
CA PHE A 317 32.62 28.12 3.55
C PHE A 317 31.76 29.35 3.24
N THR A 318 30.88 29.20 2.25
CA THR A 318 29.88 30.18 1.84
C THR A 318 28.49 29.59 2.05
N LYS A 319 27.59 30.35 2.67
CA LYS A 319 26.20 29.93 2.88
C LYS A 319 25.49 29.75 1.54
N LEU A 320 24.81 28.61 1.38
CA LEU A 320 23.97 28.29 0.23
C LEU A 320 22.50 28.64 0.52
N LEU A 321 21.92 28.09 1.59
CA LEU A 321 20.51 28.26 1.96
C LEU A 321 20.21 27.85 3.42
N ASP A 322 18.98 28.12 3.88
CA ASP A 322 18.38 27.45 5.03
C ASP A 322 17.30 26.47 4.53
N LYS A 323 17.21 25.25 5.11
CA LYS A 323 16.09 24.31 4.90
C LYS A 323 15.57 23.88 6.28
N ASP A 324 14.26 23.85 6.43
CA ASP A 324 13.61 23.17 7.55
C ASP A 324 13.18 21.76 7.11
N PHE A 325 13.78 20.76 7.73
CA PHE A 325 13.51 19.33 7.54
C PHE A 325 12.39 18.81 8.47
N GLN A 326 11.84 19.66 9.35
CA GLN A 326 10.63 19.48 10.14
C GLN A 326 10.59 18.28 11.12
N GLY A 327 11.70 17.56 11.26
CA GLY A 327 11.76 16.33 12.04
C GLY A 327 11.16 15.12 11.30
N SER A 328 11.06 15.19 9.97
CA SER A 328 10.45 14.19 9.10
C SER A 328 11.07 12.79 9.24
N ASN A 329 10.23 11.76 9.14
CA ASN A 329 10.64 10.35 8.99
C ASN A 329 10.96 9.97 7.54
N HIS A 330 10.69 10.84 6.57
CA HIS A 330 10.91 10.59 5.15
C HIS A 330 12.20 11.26 4.65
N ALA A 331 12.85 10.60 3.69
CA ALA A 331 13.98 11.17 2.96
C ALA A 331 13.60 12.53 2.35
N SER A 332 14.52 13.50 2.42
CA SER A 332 14.26 14.89 2.04
C SER A 332 15.31 15.39 1.07
N LYS A 333 14.87 15.77 -0.13
CA LYS A 333 15.74 16.41 -1.13
C LYS A 333 15.95 17.89 -0.83
N VAL A 334 17.11 18.40 -1.21
CA VAL A 334 17.38 19.83 -1.35
C VAL A 334 18.02 20.05 -2.71
N THR A 335 17.23 20.52 -3.67
CA THR A 335 17.69 20.99 -4.99
C THR A 335 18.28 22.39 -4.87
N PHE A 336 19.28 22.72 -5.68
CA PHE A 336 19.82 24.07 -5.76
C PHE A 336 19.38 24.77 -7.06
N ASP A 337 19.18 26.09 -7.02
CA ASP A 337 18.75 26.90 -8.18
C ASP A 337 19.73 26.85 -9.37
N ARG A 338 20.97 26.43 -9.11
CA ARG A 338 22.08 26.28 -10.04
C ARG A 338 23.06 25.25 -9.48
N SER A 339 23.79 24.57 -10.36
CA SER A 339 24.87 23.66 -9.92
C SER A 339 25.95 24.41 -9.14
N VAL A 340 26.46 23.78 -8.08
CA VAL A 340 27.37 24.35 -7.08
C VAL A 340 28.69 23.61 -7.15
N GLN A 341 29.77 24.31 -7.53
CA GLN A 341 31.11 23.74 -7.46
C GLN A 341 31.60 23.69 -6.02
N ALA A 342 31.69 22.47 -5.49
CA ALA A 342 32.04 22.19 -4.11
C ALA A 342 33.07 21.06 -4.01
N LYS A 343 33.90 21.17 -2.98
CA LYS A 343 34.76 20.11 -2.46
C LYS A 343 34.32 19.69 -1.06
N SER A 344 33.59 20.55 -0.34
CA SER A 344 32.94 20.22 0.93
C SER A 344 31.57 20.89 1.04
N PHE A 345 30.64 20.22 1.73
CA PHE A 345 29.39 20.79 2.24
C PHE A 345 29.40 20.78 3.77
N ARG A 346 28.74 21.76 4.39
CA ARG A 346 28.63 21.87 5.85
C ARG A 346 27.21 22.21 6.26
N PHE A 347 26.64 21.38 7.12
CA PHE A 347 25.31 21.54 7.69
C PHE A 347 25.47 22.06 9.11
N ILE A 348 24.88 23.20 9.40
CA ILE A 348 24.77 23.79 10.73
C ILE A 348 23.34 23.55 11.19
N ILE A 349 23.12 22.40 11.82
CA ILE A 349 21.83 22.01 12.39
C ILE A 349 21.55 22.90 13.58
N LYS A 350 20.50 23.72 13.49
CA LYS A 350 20.06 24.68 14.52
C LYS A 350 19.10 24.02 15.50
N SER A 351 18.28 23.07 15.02
CA SER A 351 17.36 22.29 15.87
C SER A 351 17.07 20.90 15.27
N GLY A 352 16.54 20.00 16.10
CA GLY A 352 16.15 18.65 15.70
C GLY A 352 15.17 18.00 16.66
N SER A 353 14.66 16.81 16.32
CA SER A 353 13.69 16.07 17.13
C SER A 353 14.33 15.32 18.30
N GLY A 354 13.57 15.09 19.37
CA GLY A 354 13.98 14.34 20.56
C GLY A 354 13.39 14.89 21.85
N ASP A 355 13.91 14.44 23.00
CA ASP A 355 13.58 15.01 24.31
C ASP A 355 14.39 16.27 24.61
N ARG A 356 13.97 17.04 25.62
CA ARG A 356 14.64 18.28 26.10
C ARG A 356 14.91 19.29 24.97
N GLN A 357 16.15 19.38 24.49
CA GLN A 357 16.57 20.29 23.42
C GLN A 357 16.54 19.63 22.03
N GLY A 358 16.36 18.31 21.95
CA GLY A 358 16.50 17.51 20.74
C GLY A 358 17.90 16.91 20.55
N PHE A 359 18.12 16.32 19.38
CA PHE A 359 19.38 15.72 18.92
C PHE A 359 19.59 16.03 17.42
N ALA A 360 20.73 15.62 16.86
CA ALA A 360 20.95 15.53 15.41
C ALA A 360 21.32 14.08 15.04
N SER A 361 20.72 13.53 13.98
CA SER A 361 21.00 12.20 13.45
C SER A 361 20.76 12.12 11.94
N CYS A 362 21.56 11.31 11.26
CA CYS A 362 21.48 11.11 9.81
C CYS A 362 21.79 9.64 9.50
N ALA A 363 20.94 8.95 8.73
CA ALA A 363 21.21 7.57 8.31
C ALA A 363 22.16 7.54 7.10
N GLU A 364 21.93 8.41 6.12
CA GLU A 364 22.79 8.60 4.95
C GLU A 364 22.62 10.06 4.46
N MET A 365 23.70 10.69 4.02
CA MET A 365 23.70 12.02 3.40
C MET A 365 24.34 11.91 2.01
N GLU A 366 23.52 12.07 0.98
CA GLU A 366 23.93 11.86 -0.42
C GLU A 366 24.00 13.18 -1.18
N PHE A 367 24.91 13.26 -2.15
CA PHE A 367 25.11 14.43 -3.02
C PHE A 367 25.14 13.96 -4.46
N PHE A 368 24.59 14.76 -5.38
CA PHE A 368 24.42 14.34 -6.77
C PHE A 368 24.71 15.48 -7.76
N ALA A 369 25.33 15.13 -8.88
CA ALA A 369 25.46 15.97 -10.07
C ALA A 369 24.49 15.49 -11.15
N LYS A 370 23.88 16.41 -11.89
CA LYS A 370 23.11 16.05 -13.09
C LYS A 370 24.03 15.48 -14.15
N ASN A 371 23.63 14.40 -14.81
CA ASN A 371 24.48 13.78 -15.83
C ASN A 371 24.49 14.61 -17.13
N PRO A 372 25.64 15.17 -17.58
CA PRO A 372 25.70 16.00 -18.78
C PRO A 372 25.55 15.21 -20.08
N ALA A 373 25.60 13.87 -20.02
CA ALA A 373 25.31 12.96 -21.13
C ALA A 373 23.85 12.46 -21.12
N ASN A 374 22.93 13.18 -20.45
CA ASN A 374 21.50 12.95 -20.58
C ASN A 374 20.89 13.73 -21.76
N PHE A 375 19.81 13.18 -22.29
CA PHE A 375 19.03 13.77 -23.36
C PHE A 375 18.46 15.14 -22.98
N ASP A 376 18.76 16.17 -23.77
CA ASP A 376 18.04 17.45 -23.70
C ASP A 376 16.64 17.28 -24.30
N TYR A 377 15.64 17.13 -23.42
CA TYR A 377 14.23 17.03 -23.81
C TYR A 377 13.76 18.21 -24.65
N SER A 378 14.37 19.39 -24.52
CA SER A 378 14.02 20.58 -25.28
C SER A 378 14.35 20.46 -26.79
N THR A 379 15.08 19.43 -27.21
CA THR A 379 15.31 19.13 -28.63
C THR A 379 14.06 18.61 -29.35
N LEU A 380 13.16 17.90 -28.67
CA LEU A 380 11.97 17.28 -29.27
C LEU A 380 10.64 17.60 -28.55
N PHE A 381 10.66 17.84 -27.24
CA PHE A 381 9.45 17.89 -26.39
C PHE A 381 9.19 19.28 -25.79
N THR A 382 7.95 19.55 -25.40
CA THR A 382 7.50 20.83 -24.83
C THR A 382 8.23 21.19 -23.53
N ASP A 383 8.37 20.23 -22.62
CA ASP A 383 8.84 20.39 -21.25
C ASP A 383 9.42 19.06 -20.70
N GLY A 384 9.87 19.09 -19.43
CA GLY A 384 10.56 17.97 -18.77
C GLY A 384 9.73 16.69 -18.61
N SER A 385 8.40 16.76 -18.69
CA SER A 385 7.55 15.56 -18.71
C SER A 385 7.68 14.76 -20.02
N CYS A 386 8.21 15.36 -21.08
CA CYS A 386 8.23 14.79 -22.42
C CYS A 386 6.86 14.25 -22.89
N SER A 387 5.75 14.84 -22.42
CA SER A 387 4.40 14.36 -22.72
C SER A 387 3.90 14.71 -24.11
N GLU A 388 4.45 15.76 -24.70
CA GLU A 388 4.02 16.35 -25.97
C GLU A 388 5.25 16.80 -26.78
N LEU A 389 5.18 16.69 -28.11
CA LEU A 389 6.22 17.14 -29.02
C LEU A 389 6.14 18.65 -29.26
N LYS A 390 7.28 19.30 -29.51
CA LYS A 390 7.29 20.69 -29.96
C LYS A 390 6.57 20.84 -31.31
N ALA A 391 5.84 21.94 -31.47
CA ALA A 391 5.21 22.29 -32.74
C ALA A 391 6.28 22.41 -33.84
N GLY A 392 6.07 21.71 -34.96
CA GLY A 392 6.97 21.72 -36.11
C GLY A 392 8.04 20.63 -36.16
N ILE A 393 8.11 19.73 -35.16
CA ILE A 393 9.00 18.56 -35.20
C ILE A 393 8.67 17.66 -36.40
N THR A 394 9.71 17.23 -37.12
CA THR A 394 9.60 16.39 -38.33
C THR A 394 10.10 14.96 -38.11
N ASP A 395 9.78 14.08 -39.06
CA ASP A 395 10.38 12.74 -39.16
C ASP A 395 11.93 12.80 -39.13
N ASP A 396 12.54 13.81 -39.76
CA ASP A 396 13.99 13.98 -39.81
C ASP A 396 14.59 14.45 -38.46
N ASP A 397 13.87 15.23 -37.66
CA ASP A 397 14.31 15.63 -36.31
C ASP A 397 14.34 14.43 -35.37
N ILE A 398 13.31 13.60 -35.43
CA ILE A 398 13.23 12.37 -34.65
C ILE A 398 14.27 11.35 -35.15
N ALA A 399 14.52 11.27 -36.47
CA ALA A 399 15.59 10.45 -37.02
C ALA A 399 16.98 10.89 -36.53
N ARG A 400 17.22 12.21 -36.36
CA ARG A 400 18.47 12.80 -35.83
C ARG A 400 18.72 12.54 -34.35
N CYS A 401 17.71 12.22 -33.54
CA CYS A 401 17.88 11.96 -32.11
C CYS A 401 18.88 10.80 -31.88
N GLU A 402 19.89 10.98 -31.02
CA GLU A 402 20.90 9.92 -30.78
C GLU A 402 20.50 8.92 -29.68
N TYR A 403 19.37 9.16 -28.99
CA TYR A 403 18.86 8.37 -27.88
C TYR A 403 17.67 7.48 -28.34
N PRO A 404 17.86 6.15 -28.53
CA PRO A 404 16.80 5.25 -28.99
C PRO A 404 15.50 5.30 -28.16
N PHE A 405 15.57 5.50 -26.84
CA PHE A 405 14.40 5.55 -25.96
C PHE A 405 13.50 6.74 -26.30
N PHE A 406 14.06 7.95 -26.30
CA PHE A 406 13.33 9.18 -26.60
C PHE A 406 12.92 9.25 -28.08
N LYS A 407 13.74 8.74 -29.01
CA LYS A 407 13.36 8.56 -30.42
C LYS A 407 12.11 7.70 -30.58
N ASN A 408 12.05 6.56 -29.89
CA ASN A 408 10.91 5.65 -29.94
C ASN A 408 9.63 6.33 -29.43
N ILE A 409 9.69 6.97 -28.26
CA ILE A 409 8.58 7.75 -27.68
C ILE A 409 8.08 8.82 -28.67
N ALA A 410 8.99 9.66 -29.17
CA ALA A 410 8.66 10.73 -30.09
C ALA A 410 8.04 10.21 -31.40
N TYR A 411 8.56 9.11 -31.95
CA TYR A 411 8.01 8.52 -33.17
C TYR A 411 6.56 8.04 -32.99
N TYR A 412 6.27 7.35 -31.87
CA TYR A 412 4.91 6.93 -31.55
C TYR A 412 3.96 8.11 -31.29
N MET A 413 4.43 9.17 -30.62
CA MET A 413 3.64 10.39 -30.37
C MET A 413 3.29 11.12 -31.67
N MET A 414 4.25 11.32 -32.57
CA MET A 414 4.05 11.95 -33.88
C MET A 414 3.01 11.22 -34.77
N ARG A 415 2.75 9.93 -34.50
CA ARG A 415 1.74 9.13 -35.22
C ARG A 415 0.40 9.00 -34.47
N GLY A 416 0.25 9.59 -33.29
CA GLY A 416 -0.94 9.40 -32.45
C GLY A 416 -1.12 7.95 -31.95
N LYS A 417 -0.01 7.20 -31.84
CA LYS A 417 0.03 5.77 -31.51
C LYS A 417 0.74 5.48 -30.17
N TYR A 418 1.21 6.50 -29.47
CA TYR A 418 1.78 6.35 -28.13
C TYR A 418 0.68 5.99 -27.11
N PRO A 419 0.84 4.93 -26.29
CA PRO A 419 -0.15 4.55 -25.27
C PRO A 419 -0.04 5.48 -24.07
N SER A 420 -0.61 6.69 -24.17
CA SER A 420 -0.60 7.71 -23.12
C SER A 420 -1.50 7.39 -21.92
N GLU A 421 -2.53 6.55 -22.11
CA GLU A 421 -3.42 6.10 -21.02
C GLU A 421 -2.60 5.42 -19.90
N PHE A 422 -2.76 5.89 -18.66
CA PHE A 422 -1.94 5.59 -17.46
C PHE A 422 -0.46 6.00 -17.54
N ARG A 423 0.17 6.00 -18.71
CA ARG A 423 1.57 6.44 -18.86
C ARG A 423 1.76 7.93 -18.67
N ILE A 424 0.81 8.78 -19.04
CA ILE A 424 0.89 10.25 -18.94
C ILE A 424 -0.36 10.74 -18.20
N ASN A 425 -0.17 11.38 -17.05
CA ASN A 425 -1.29 11.90 -16.25
C ASN A 425 -0.87 13.14 -15.42
N GLU A 426 -1.86 13.86 -14.90
CA GLU A 426 -1.67 15.02 -14.03
C GLU A 426 -2.08 14.67 -12.59
N PHE A 427 -1.11 14.72 -11.68
CA PHE A 427 -1.28 14.30 -10.28
C PHE A 427 -1.45 15.52 -9.40
N LYS A 428 -2.64 15.68 -8.80
CA LYS A 428 -2.93 16.75 -7.83
C LYS A 428 -2.28 16.46 -6.48
N ALA A 429 -2.05 17.49 -5.68
CA ALA A 429 -1.71 17.32 -4.28
C ALA A 429 -2.90 16.81 -3.45
N TYR A 430 -2.58 16.15 -2.35
CA TYR A 430 -3.48 15.93 -1.21
C TYR A 430 -2.77 16.42 0.05
N PRO A 431 -3.47 16.81 1.13
CA PRO A 431 -2.79 17.12 2.38
C PRO A 431 -2.17 15.87 3.00
N ASP A 432 -1.16 16.08 3.83
CA ASP A 432 -0.67 15.06 4.75
C ASP A 432 -1.83 14.63 5.69
N PRO A 433 -2.21 13.34 5.70
CA PRO A 433 -3.36 12.86 6.46
C PRO A 433 -3.20 12.99 7.98
N ASP A 434 -1.97 13.14 8.52
CA ASP A 434 -1.75 13.39 9.95
C ASP A 434 -2.30 14.76 10.39
N ILE A 435 -2.47 15.72 9.47
CA ILE A 435 -3.09 17.03 9.76
C ILE A 435 -4.57 16.84 10.16
N GLN A 436 -5.30 15.97 9.44
CA GLN A 436 -6.68 15.63 9.80
C GLN A 436 -6.74 14.62 10.94
N ALA A 437 -5.81 13.67 11.05
CA ALA A 437 -5.73 12.78 12.21
C ALA A 437 -5.61 13.55 13.53
N SER A 438 -4.73 14.55 13.57
CA SER A 438 -4.49 15.41 14.73
C SER A 438 -5.71 16.28 15.08
N THR A 439 -6.31 16.93 14.08
CA THR A 439 -7.47 17.83 14.31
C THR A 439 -8.78 17.08 14.54
N HIS A 440 -8.91 15.84 14.05
CA HIS A 440 -10.11 15.01 14.25
C HIS A 440 -9.99 14.04 15.44
N LYS A 441 -8.76 13.74 15.90
CA LYS A 441 -8.41 12.71 16.89
C LYS A 441 -8.73 11.27 16.46
N THR A 442 -8.42 10.99 15.19
CA THR A 442 -8.65 9.72 14.49
C THR A 442 -7.31 9.05 14.16
N TYR A 443 -7.31 7.96 13.38
CA TYR A 443 -6.11 7.62 12.62
C TYR A 443 -5.97 8.53 11.37
N PRO A 444 -4.77 8.67 10.80
CA PRO A 444 -4.59 9.23 9.47
C PRO A 444 -5.21 8.31 8.40
N TYR A 445 -5.75 8.93 7.37
CA TYR A 445 -6.24 8.32 6.13
C TYR A 445 -5.07 8.05 5.15
N SER A 446 -5.36 7.72 3.89
CA SER A 446 -4.38 7.24 2.91
C SER A 446 -3.20 8.19 2.64
N LEU A 447 -2.03 7.58 2.35
CA LEU A 447 -0.86 8.22 1.73
C LEU A 447 -0.74 7.90 0.22
N LEU A 448 -1.71 7.16 -0.34
CA LEU A 448 -1.65 6.51 -1.66
C LEU A 448 -2.74 7.01 -2.64
N ASP A 449 -3.35 8.14 -2.35
CA ASP A 449 -4.47 8.78 -3.10
C ASP A 449 -4.22 9.10 -4.60
N ASN A 450 -3.00 8.85 -5.10
CA ASN A 450 -2.56 9.06 -6.48
C ASN A 450 -1.95 7.75 -7.07
N PRO A 451 -2.75 6.71 -7.36
CA PRO A 451 -2.27 5.56 -8.12
C PRO A 451 -1.95 5.96 -9.55
N THR A 452 -0.90 5.35 -10.12
CA THR A 452 -0.46 5.63 -11.50
C THR A 452 -1.11 4.69 -12.51
N GLY A 453 -1.56 3.51 -12.09
CA GLY A 453 -1.87 2.40 -12.99
C GLY A 453 -0.62 1.72 -13.58
N ILE A 454 0.57 1.99 -13.06
CA ILE A 454 1.82 1.34 -13.45
C ILE A 454 2.21 0.30 -12.39
N ALA A 455 2.58 -0.88 -12.88
CA ALA A 455 3.15 -1.98 -12.11
C ALA A 455 4.64 -2.15 -12.44
N VAL A 456 5.43 -2.54 -11.43
CA VAL A 456 6.89 -2.66 -11.53
C VAL A 456 7.41 -3.94 -10.89
N LYS A 457 8.66 -4.29 -11.20
CA LYS A 457 9.40 -5.48 -10.73
C LYS A 457 10.72 -5.10 -10.07
N ALA A 458 11.17 -5.93 -9.12
CA ALA A 458 12.51 -5.84 -8.57
C ALA A 458 13.59 -6.00 -9.67
N GLY A 459 14.62 -5.15 -9.61
CA GLY A 459 15.76 -5.14 -10.52
C GLY A 459 15.58 -4.34 -11.82
N GLU A 460 14.39 -3.85 -12.14
CA GLU A 460 14.16 -3.09 -13.39
C GLU A 460 14.40 -1.58 -13.23
N ASN A 461 14.54 -0.87 -14.36
CA ASN A 461 14.67 0.59 -14.39
C ASN A 461 13.35 1.25 -14.74
N LEU A 462 12.74 1.95 -13.79
CA LEU A 462 11.60 2.82 -14.03
C LEU A 462 12.09 4.21 -14.48
N ILE A 463 11.71 4.61 -15.69
CA ILE A 463 11.99 5.93 -16.26
C ILE A 463 10.77 6.81 -16.05
N VAL A 464 10.95 7.92 -15.32
CA VAL A 464 9.87 8.83 -14.91
C VAL A 464 10.25 10.25 -15.33
N LEU A 465 9.41 10.83 -16.17
CA LEU A 465 9.62 12.14 -16.78
C LEU A 465 8.62 13.11 -16.17
N VAL A 466 9.11 14.13 -15.47
CA VAL A 466 8.31 15.02 -14.62
C VAL A 466 8.31 16.43 -15.20
N GLY A 467 7.13 17.05 -15.26
CA GLY A 467 6.97 18.46 -15.61
C GLY A 467 7.51 19.42 -14.55
N ASP A 468 7.03 20.66 -14.56
CA ASP A 468 7.29 21.59 -13.45
C ASP A 468 6.67 21.06 -12.15
N THR A 469 7.44 21.03 -11.05
CA THR A 469 6.95 20.64 -9.72
C THR A 469 6.56 21.85 -8.87
N HIS A 470 6.70 23.07 -9.40
CA HIS A 470 6.38 24.34 -8.74
C HIS A 470 7.06 24.54 -7.38
N GLY A 471 8.22 23.90 -7.19
CA GLY A 471 8.99 23.92 -5.93
C GLY A 471 8.58 22.90 -4.88
N TYR A 472 7.59 22.05 -5.14
CA TYR A 472 7.19 20.97 -4.22
C TYR A 472 8.16 19.78 -4.28
N ASP A 473 8.48 19.26 -3.09
CA ASP A 473 9.15 17.95 -2.92
C ASP A 473 8.13 16.84 -3.28
N ILE A 474 8.42 16.02 -4.30
CA ILE A 474 7.58 14.90 -4.75
C ILE A 474 8.34 13.57 -4.80
N GLY A 475 7.60 12.47 -4.88
CA GLY A 475 8.18 11.14 -4.96
C GLY A 475 7.21 10.07 -5.46
N LEU A 476 7.66 8.82 -5.40
CA LEU A 476 6.85 7.63 -5.61
C LEU A 476 6.87 6.74 -4.38
N ARG A 477 5.81 5.93 -4.25
CA ARG A 477 5.75 4.78 -3.35
C ARG A 477 5.40 3.53 -4.16
N ILE A 478 6.08 2.43 -3.88
CA ILE A 478 5.88 1.13 -4.55
C ILE A 478 5.26 0.18 -3.54
N GLN A 479 3.97 -0.09 -3.67
CA GLN A 479 3.22 -0.91 -2.72
C GLN A 479 3.26 -2.37 -3.16
N ASN A 480 3.97 -3.20 -2.38
CA ASN A 480 4.06 -4.63 -2.56
C ASN A 480 3.12 -5.35 -1.57
N LEU A 481 1.94 -5.77 -2.03
CA LEU A 481 1.02 -6.56 -1.20
C LEU A 481 1.29 -8.07 -1.29
N ASP A 482 2.29 -8.54 -2.04
CA ASP A 482 2.65 -9.97 -2.10
C ASP A 482 3.50 -10.38 -0.89
N ALA A 483 2.90 -10.25 0.29
CA ALA A 483 3.51 -10.41 1.60
C ALA A 483 2.84 -11.58 2.37
N PRO A 484 3.09 -12.85 1.97
CA PRO A 484 2.46 -14.01 2.60
C PRO A 484 2.84 -14.08 4.09
N ASN A 485 1.83 -14.30 4.95
CA ASN A 485 1.90 -14.25 6.42
C ASN A 485 2.12 -12.85 7.03
N GLU A 486 2.09 -11.79 6.22
CA GLU A 486 2.22 -10.40 6.67
C GLU A 486 1.09 -9.51 6.10
N ASP A 487 1.21 -8.21 6.32
CA ASP A 487 0.37 -7.14 5.78
C ASP A 487 0.73 -6.86 4.31
N GLY A 488 1.95 -6.34 4.11
CA GLY A 488 2.42 -5.76 2.85
C GLY A 488 2.40 -4.22 2.86
N PHE A 489 1.47 -3.58 3.58
CA PHE A 489 1.39 -2.11 3.62
C PHE A 489 2.71 -1.42 4.00
N GLY A 490 3.03 -0.34 3.30
CA GLY A 490 4.23 0.45 3.51
C GLY A 490 4.97 0.64 2.19
N GLY A 491 5.83 -0.32 1.83
CA GLY A 491 6.58 -0.30 0.56
C GLY A 491 7.66 0.79 0.44
N THR A 492 8.59 0.57 -0.48
CA THR A 492 9.75 1.45 -0.72
C THR A 492 9.30 2.80 -1.30
N ALA A 493 9.96 3.88 -0.86
CA ALA A 493 9.75 5.24 -1.35
C ALA A 493 10.95 5.72 -2.17
N TYR A 494 10.68 6.50 -3.22
CA TYR A 494 11.67 7.08 -4.13
C TYR A 494 11.40 8.57 -4.28
N LEU A 495 12.44 9.41 -4.32
CA LEU A 495 12.29 10.84 -4.57
C LEU A 495 12.32 11.11 -6.09
N LEU A 496 11.56 12.13 -6.53
CA LEU A 496 11.47 12.54 -7.92
C LEU A 496 11.99 13.97 -8.14
N ASN A 497 12.54 14.18 -9.33
CA ASN A 497 13.10 15.43 -9.82
C ASN A 497 12.26 15.94 -11.00
N GLN A 498 12.13 17.25 -11.18
CA GLN A 498 11.71 17.84 -12.46
C GLN A 498 12.65 17.38 -13.59
N GLY A 499 12.08 16.96 -14.71
CA GLY A 499 12.81 16.36 -15.84
C GLY A 499 12.94 14.84 -15.75
N ILE A 500 14.09 14.34 -16.20
CA ILE A 500 14.34 12.90 -16.39
C ILE A 500 14.78 12.25 -15.08
N ASN A 501 14.09 11.17 -14.67
CA ASN A 501 14.49 10.31 -13.56
C ASN A 501 14.68 8.87 -14.06
N LYS A 502 15.74 8.20 -13.60
CA LYS A 502 15.97 6.77 -13.79
C LYS A 502 16.12 6.11 -12.42
N LEU A 503 15.12 5.32 -12.03
CA LEU A 503 15.02 4.69 -10.72
C LEU A 503 15.23 3.18 -10.89
N THR A 504 16.24 2.61 -10.23
CA THR A 504 16.35 1.13 -10.11
C THR A 504 15.41 0.65 -9.01
N ILE A 505 14.52 -0.26 -9.37
CA ILE A 505 13.42 -0.70 -8.51
C ILE A 505 13.87 -1.86 -7.61
N ASN A 506 13.65 -1.74 -6.30
CA ASN A 506 14.12 -2.71 -5.30
C ASN A 506 13.11 -3.85 -5.05
N GLU A 507 11.82 -3.60 -5.24
CA GLU A 507 10.74 -4.58 -5.03
C GLU A 507 9.65 -4.47 -6.10
N GLN A 508 8.94 -5.56 -6.35
CA GLN A 508 7.76 -5.53 -7.22
C GLN A 508 6.59 -4.78 -6.56
N GLY A 509 5.68 -4.18 -7.33
CA GLY A 509 4.49 -3.56 -6.75
C GLY A 509 3.66 -2.73 -7.72
N LEU A 510 2.69 -2.02 -7.16
CA LEU A 510 1.96 -0.93 -7.83
C LEU A 510 2.60 0.41 -7.45
N VAL A 511 2.64 1.36 -8.39
CA VAL A 511 3.30 2.65 -8.22
C VAL A 511 2.29 3.77 -7.93
N TYR A 512 2.58 4.60 -6.93
CA TYR A 512 1.75 5.74 -6.50
C TYR A 512 2.61 7.00 -6.42
N VAL A 513 2.06 8.17 -6.75
CA VAL A 513 2.75 9.47 -6.64
C VAL A 513 2.52 10.08 -5.27
N THR A 514 3.57 10.23 -4.47
CA THR A 514 3.51 10.94 -3.20
C THR A 514 3.73 12.44 -3.45
N TYR A 515 2.63 13.19 -3.50
CA TYR A 515 2.60 14.66 -3.59
C TYR A 515 1.70 15.19 -2.48
N LEU A 516 2.32 15.59 -1.36
CA LEU A 516 1.64 15.90 -0.11
C LEU A 516 1.84 17.36 0.33
N THR A 517 0.75 18.08 0.62
CA THR A 517 0.77 19.45 1.16
C THR A 517 0.80 19.48 2.68
N LYS A 518 1.46 20.51 3.22
CA LYS A 518 1.65 20.73 4.66
C LYS A 518 0.51 21.54 5.30
N THR A 519 -0.50 21.89 4.52
CA THR A 519 -1.78 22.49 4.91
C THR A 519 -2.93 21.73 4.26
N LEU A 520 -4.12 21.77 4.88
CA LEU A 520 -5.33 21.07 4.39
C LEU A 520 -5.75 21.51 2.99
N ASP A 521 -5.63 22.82 2.74
CA ASP A 521 -5.85 23.46 1.46
C ASP A 521 -4.60 24.32 1.19
N ASP A 522 -3.96 24.17 0.03
CA ASP A 522 -2.82 24.99 -0.43
C ASP A 522 -3.15 25.52 -1.83
N PRO A 523 -3.35 26.84 -2.01
CA PRO A 523 -3.77 27.40 -3.30
C PRO A 523 -2.67 27.39 -4.37
N ASN A 524 -1.43 27.08 -4.02
CA ASN A 524 -0.30 27.02 -4.97
C ASN A 524 -0.03 25.59 -5.46
N ALA A 525 -0.65 24.57 -4.83
CA ALA A 525 -0.42 23.16 -5.12
C ALA A 525 -1.22 22.71 -6.36
N THR A 526 -0.75 23.11 -7.54
CA THR A 526 -1.33 22.74 -8.83
C THR A 526 -0.94 21.33 -9.27
N PRO A 527 -1.74 20.65 -10.13
CA PRO A 527 -1.43 19.29 -10.59
C PRO A 527 -0.13 19.20 -11.38
N ILE A 528 0.74 18.26 -11.01
CA ILE A 528 2.03 18.03 -11.65
C ILE A 528 1.87 16.95 -12.72
N LYS A 529 2.26 17.27 -13.96
CA LYS A 529 2.25 16.30 -15.07
C LYS A 529 3.43 15.35 -14.95
N ILE A 530 3.15 14.04 -14.91
CA ILE A 530 4.16 12.98 -14.79
C ILE A 530 3.92 11.91 -15.86
N HIS A 531 5.01 11.46 -16.46
CA HIS A 531 5.05 10.51 -17.57
C HIS A 531 5.93 9.30 -17.20
N PHE A 532 5.28 8.16 -16.99
CA PHE A 532 5.90 6.86 -16.73
C PHE A 532 6.24 6.19 -18.06
N ALA A 533 7.46 6.49 -18.54
CA ALA A 533 7.94 6.13 -19.87
C ALA A 533 8.44 4.67 -19.97
N SER A 534 8.68 4.01 -18.83
CA SER A 534 8.83 2.54 -18.72
C SER A 534 7.93 1.98 -17.60
N GLY A 535 8.19 0.75 -17.12
CA GLY A 535 7.28 -0.01 -16.25
C GLY A 535 6.05 -0.51 -17.01
N THR A 536 5.36 -1.53 -16.50
CA THR A 536 4.24 -2.18 -17.21
C THR A 536 2.90 -1.52 -16.83
N VAL A 537 2.06 -1.20 -17.82
CA VAL A 537 0.70 -0.67 -17.57
C VAL A 537 -0.20 -1.77 -16.99
N ASN A 538 -0.72 -1.54 -15.79
CA ASN A 538 -1.77 -2.33 -15.14
C ASN A 538 -3.16 -1.68 -15.28
N GLY A 539 -3.19 -0.34 -15.31
CA GLY A 539 -4.40 0.45 -15.14
C GLY A 539 -4.92 0.47 -13.69
N TYR A 540 -5.94 1.28 -13.47
CA TYR A 540 -6.77 1.33 -12.27
C TYR A 540 -8.21 1.72 -12.65
N PHE A 541 -9.18 1.47 -11.75
CA PHE A 541 -10.52 2.03 -11.88
C PHE A 541 -10.69 3.22 -10.94
N ASP A 542 -11.42 4.24 -11.38
CA ASP A 542 -11.76 5.42 -10.57
C ASP A 542 -13.16 5.91 -10.96
N LEU A 543 -14.09 5.82 -10.03
CA LEU A 543 -15.49 6.23 -10.18
C LEU A 543 -15.61 7.74 -10.48
N GLN A 544 -14.65 8.55 -10.06
CA GLN A 544 -14.67 9.99 -10.26
C GLN A 544 -14.09 10.43 -11.62
N ASN A 545 -13.41 9.54 -12.35
CA ASN A 545 -12.83 9.85 -13.65
C ASN A 545 -13.85 9.60 -14.78
N PRO A 546 -14.31 10.64 -15.52
CA PRO A 546 -15.23 10.46 -16.65
C PRO A 546 -14.67 9.58 -17.78
N ALA A 547 -13.35 9.46 -17.89
CA ALA A 547 -12.70 8.57 -18.86
C ALA A 547 -12.76 7.08 -18.47
N HIS A 548 -13.24 6.74 -17.27
CA HIS A 548 -13.40 5.36 -16.79
C HIS A 548 -14.86 4.88 -16.75
N THR A 549 -15.86 5.76 -16.93
CA THR A 549 -17.29 5.43 -16.86
C THR A 549 -17.65 4.24 -17.77
N GLY A 550 -18.22 3.17 -17.20
CA GLY A 550 -18.59 1.96 -17.94
C GLY A 550 -17.43 1.09 -18.43
N ARG A 551 -16.17 1.42 -18.10
CA ARG A 551 -14.96 0.70 -18.55
C ARG A 551 -14.39 -0.27 -17.51
N TRP A 552 -15.05 -0.45 -16.37
CA TRP A 552 -14.65 -1.39 -15.30
C TRP A 552 -14.11 -2.74 -15.82
N THR A 553 -14.92 -3.45 -16.61
CA THR A 553 -14.58 -4.78 -17.15
C THR A 553 -13.43 -4.75 -18.18
N GLU A 554 -13.26 -3.63 -18.90
CA GLU A 554 -12.14 -3.44 -19.82
C GLU A 554 -10.82 -3.26 -19.06
N LEU A 555 -10.82 -2.39 -18.06
CA LEU A 555 -9.64 -2.04 -17.26
C LEU A 555 -9.20 -3.21 -16.37
N LEU A 556 -10.14 -3.86 -15.66
CA LEU A 556 -9.88 -5.08 -14.90
C LEU A 556 -9.50 -6.27 -15.81
N GLY A 557 -9.97 -6.27 -17.07
CA GLY A 557 -9.58 -7.25 -18.09
C GLY A 557 -8.13 -7.08 -18.56
N LYS A 558 -7.66 -5.83 -18.68
CA LYS A 558 -6.28 -5.47 -19.05
C LYS A 558 -5.26 -5.67 -17.92
N ALA A 559 -5.68 -5.61 -16.65
CA ALA A 559 -4.79 -5.66 -15.49
C ALA A 559 -3.88 -6.91 -15.44
N THR A 560 -2.57 -6.68 -15.36
CA THR A 560 -1.51 -7.70 -15.40
C THR A 560 -0.89 -8.02 -14.04
N ASN A 561 -1.00 -7.11 -13.06
CA ASN A 561 -0.51 -7.32 -11.70
C ASN A 561 -1.50 -8.22 -10.91
N ARG A 562 -0.99 -8.83 -9.84
CA ARG A 562 -1.81 -9.59 -8.88
C ARG A 562 -2.82 -8.71 -8.14
N TYR A 563 -2.56 -7.41 -8.03
CA TYR A 563 -3.41 -6.41 -7.37
C TYR A 563 -3.92 -5.35 -8.36
N PHE A 564 -5.08 -4.76 -8.04
CA PHE A 564 -5.72 -3.74 -8.86
C PHE A 564 -6.34 -2.67 -7.97
N ASP A 565 -6.18 -1.40 -8.37
CA ASP A 565 -6.69 -0.24 -7.64
C ASP A 565 -8.12 0.11 -8.07
N VAL A 566 -9.00 0.34 -7.10
CA VAL A 566 -10.40 0.72 -7.31
C VAL A 566 -10.71 1.92 -6.43
N LEU A 567 -10.90 3.09 -7.04
CA LEU A 567 -11.08 4.36 -6.35
C LEU A 567 -12.54 4.83 -6.41
N GLY A 568 -13.05 5.22 -5.25
CA GLY A 568 -14.27 5.99 -5.08
C GLY A 568 -13.95 7.47 -4.85
N LYS A 569 -14.91 8.16 -4.25
CA LYS A 569 -14.78 9.52 -3.73
C LYS A 569 -14.21 9.55 -2.30
N TYR A 570 -14.47 8.53 -1.50
CA TYR A 570 -14.09 8.46 -0.08
C TYR A 570 -13.18 7.26 0.24
N THR A 571 -13.23 6.21 -0.58
CA THR A 571 -12.50 4.96 -0.36
C THR A 571 -11.62 4.55 -1.54
N HIS A 572 -10.53 3.84 -1.25
CA HIS A 572 -9.58 3.29 -2.22
C HIS A 572 -9.28 1.84 -1.83
N LEU A 573 -9.67 0.91 -2.70
CA LEU A 573 -9.46 -0.53 -2.51
C LEU A 573 -8.27 -1.00 -3.34
N THR A 574 -7.40 -1.81 -2.74
CA THR A 574 -6.32 -2.52 -3.45
C THR A 574 -6.33 -3.99 -3.01
N PHE A 575 -7.19 -4.78 -3.67
CA PHE A 575 -7.36 -6.22 -3.45
C PHE A 575 -6.77 -7.03 -4.61
N GLU A 576 -6.79 -8.37 -4.52
CA GLU A 576 -6.33 -9.20 -5.64
C GLU A 576 -7.22 -9.01 -6.88
N THR A 577 -6.61 -8.75 -8.04
CA THR A 577 -7.25 -8.61 -9.35
C THR A 577 -8.19 -9.79 -9.66
N ASN A 578 -7.79 -11.00 -9.23
CA ASN A 578 -8.59 -12.22 -9.43
C ASN A 578 -9.77 -12.34 -8.45
N ASP A 579 -9.70 -11.76 -7.26
CA ASP A 579 -10.83 -11.76 -6.32
C ASP A 579 -11.91 -10.77 -6.79
N PHE A 580 -11.54 -9.61 -7.36
CA PHE A 580 -12.48 -8.74 -8.09
C PHE A 580 -13.13 -9.47 -9.28
N ARG A 581 -12.33 -10.11 -10.15
CA ARG A 581 -12.81 -10.89 -11.31
C ARG A 581 -13.78 -12.02 -10.91
N THR A 582 -13.60 -12.61 -9.72
CA THR A 582 -14.39 -13.76 -9.26
C THR A 582 -15.66 -13.36 -8.51
N TYR A 583 -15.60 -12.33 -7.67
CA TYR A 583 -16.68 -12.01 -6.71
C TYR A 583 -17.44 -10.71 -7.01
N THR A 584 -16.84 -9.80 -7.78
CA THR A 584 -17.42 -8.53 -8.20
C THR A 584 -17.96 -8.59 -9.64
N GLY A 585 -17.27 -9.32 -10.52
CA GLY A 585 -17.73 -9.50 -11.91
C GLY A 585 -17.84 -8.17 -12.66
N SER A 586 -19.05 -7.82 -13.11
CA SER A 586 -19.38 -6.55 -13.76
C SER A 586 -19.53 -5.37 -12.79
N ASP A 587 -19.71 -5.64 -11.49
CA ASP A 587 -20.44 -4.73 -10.59
C ASP A 587 -19.50 -3.83 -9.78
N GLY A 588 -18.33 -3.48 -10.35
CA GLY A 588 -17.29 -2.70 -9.66
C GLY A 588 -17.71 -1.28 -9.29
N GLU A 589 -18.51 -0.64 -10.16
CA GLU A 589 -19.14 0.65 -9.84
C GLU A 589 -20.09 0.53 -8.64
N GLU A 590 -20.84 -0.57 -8.49
CA GLU A 590 -21.67 -0.79 -7.29
C GLU A 590 -20.80 -1.06 -6.05
N LEU A 591 -19.76 -1.90 -6.19
CA LEU A 591 -18.88 -2.27 -5.08
C LEU A 591 -18.24 -1.04 -4.42
N ILE A 592 -17.61 -0.18 -5.23
CA ILE A 592 -16.90 0.99 -4.70
C ILE A 592 -17.86 2.03 -4.12
N ASN A 593 -19.06 2.19 -4.72
CA ASN A 593 -20.12 3.01 -4.14
C ASN A 593 -20.61 2.49 -2.78
N ILE A 594 -20.49 1.19 -2.47
CA ILE A 594 -20.85 0.67 -1.15
C ILE A 594 -19.79 1.06 -0.11
N PHE A 595 -18.50 0.87 -0.40
CA PHE A 595 -17.43 1.29 0.51
C PHE A 595 -17.45 2.82 0.75
N ASP A 596 -17.67 3.61 -0.30
CA ASP A 596 -17.91 5.06 -0.17
C ASP A 596 -19.12 5.39 0.71
N GLN A 597 -20.21 4.62 0.63
CA GLN A 597 -21.39 4.79 1.48
C GLN A 597 -21.13 4.42 2.95
N ILE A 598 -20.19 3.51 3.23
CA ILE A 598 -19.75 3.24 4.60
C ILE A 598 -19.01 4.48 5.12
N ASP A 599 -17.87 4.83 4.51
CA ASP A 599 -17.00 5.90 5.04
C ASP A 599 -17.70 7.27 5.11
N TYR A 600 -18.44 7.66 4.06
CA TYR A 600 -19.22 8.91 4.08
C TYR A 600 -20.17 8.98 5.26
N ASN A 601 -20.90 7.90 5.57
CA ASN A 601 -21.87 7.91 6.66
C ASN A 601 -21.23 7.82 8.05
N GLU A 602 -20.02 7.27 8.17
CA GLU A 602 -19.21 7.38 9.38
C GLU A 602 -18.71 8.81 9.59
N GLN A 603 -18.13 9.45 8.56
CA GLN A 603 -17.73 10.87 8.60
C GLN A 603 -18.92 11.80 8.92
N VAL A 604 -20.12 11.49 8.41
CA VAL A 604 -21.37 12.19 8.74
C VAL A 604 -21.81 11.94 10.19
N MET A 605 -21.70 10.71 10.72
CA MET A 605 -21.95 10.43 12.14
C MET A 605 -20.97 11.15 13.06
N LEU A 606 -19.71 11.32 12.65
CA LEU A 606 -18.72 12.17 13.30
C LEU A 606 -19.06 13.68 13.24
N GLY A 607 -20.03 14.09 12.43
CA GLY A 607 -20.42 15.49 12.20
C GLY A 607 -19.53 16.27 11.23
N LEU A 608 -18.63 15.59 10.50
CA LEU A 608 -17.65 16.26 9.63
C LEU A 608 -18.30 16.97 8.44
N GLU A 609 -19.45 16.50 7.94
CA GLU A 609 -20.18 17.19 6.86
C GLU A 609 -20.79 18.51 7.34
N LYS A 610 -21.46 18.49 8.51
CA LYS A 610 -22.05 19.69 9.15
C LYS A 610 -21.00 20.77 9.41
N GLU A 611 -19.86 20.38 10.00
CA GLU A 611 -18.81 21.31 10.43
C GLU A 611 -17.83 21.69 9.30
N ASN A 612 -18.07 21.22 8.06
CA ASN A 612 -17.21 21.39 6.88
C ASN A 612 -15.77 20.87 7.06
N LYS A 613 -15.64 19.72 7.73
CA LYS A 613 -14.39 19.04 8.12
C LYS A 613 -14.22 17.65 7.50
N MET A 614 -14.92 17.34 6.40
CA MET A 614 -14.76 16.05 5.70
C MET A 614 -13.27 15.79 5.36
N PHE A 615 -12.86 14.52 5.38
CA PHE A 615 -11.50 14.15 5.00
C PHE A 615 -11.23 14.48 3.52
N ARG A 616 -10.00 14.92 3.24
CA ARG A 616 -9.50 15.30 1.90
C ARG A 616 -8.84 14.12 1.19
N ASN A 617 -8.17 13.27 1.96
CA ASN A 617 -7.65 11.96 1.57
C ASN A 617 -8.78 10.92 1.55
N ARG A 618 -8.60 9.81 0.81
CA ARG A 618 -9.46 8.63 0.94
C ARG A 618 -9.03 7.75 2.10
N LEU A 619 -9.95 6.93 2.62
CA LEU A 619 -9.58 5.78 3.44
C LEU A 619 -9.07 4.66 2.51
N TYR A 620 -7.95 4.03 2.87
CA TYR A 620 -7.33 2.96 2.08
C TYR A 620 -7.61 1.57 2.68
N LEU A 621 -7.95 0.61 1.80
CA LEU A 621 -8.40 -0.73 2.15
C LEU A 621 -7.59 -1.76 1.35
N ASN A 622 -6.68 -2.50 2.00
CA ASN A 622 -5.87 -3.53 1.33
C ASN A 622 -6.23 -4.97 1.72
N VAL A 623 -5.84 -5.90 0.84
CA VAL A 623 -5.78 -7.33 1.17
C VAL A 623 -4.50 -7.62 1.97
N MET A 624 -4.58 -8.55 2.91
CA MET A 624 -3.44 -9.11 3.64
C MET A 624 -3.59 -10.63 3.89
N TYR A 625 -2.56 -11.24 4.48
CA TYR A 625 -2.41 -12.70 4.57
C TYR A 625 -2.11 -13.20 5.99
N LYS A 626 -2.38 -12.40 7.03
CA LYS A 626 -1.97 -12.67 8.43
C LYS A 626 -3.12 -12.76 9.43
N ALA A 627 -3.76 -11.63 9.73
CA ALA A 627 -4.83 -11.52 10.73
C ALA A 627 -6.20 -11.93 10.12
N TYR A 628 -7.32 -11.51 10.71
CA TYR A 628 -8.65 -11.66 10.10
C TYR A 628 -9.07 -10.38 9.37
N MET A 629 -9.20 -9.31 10.14
CA MET A 629 -9.35 -7.91 9.72
C MET A 629 -8.62 -7.05 10.78
N TYR A 630 -8.21 -5.82 10.44
CA TYR A 630 -7.82 -4.78 11.41
C TYR A 630 -7.79 -3.38 10.78
N ALA A 631 -7.71 -2.36 11.63
CA ALA A 631 -7.44 -0.97 11.28
C ALA A 631 -6.18 -0.44 11.98
N THR A 632 -5.49 0.51 11.35
CA THR A 632 -4.33 1.21 11.95
C THR A 632 -4.13 2.57 11.27
N SER A 633 -2.99 3.23 11.50
CA SER A 633 -2.62 4.43 10.75
C SER A 633 -2.54 4.13 9.25
N TYR A 634 -3.13 5.03 8.45
CA TYR A 634 -3.13 5.08 6.99
C TYR A 634 -3.99 4.03 6.26
N HIS A 635 -4.46 2.96 6.91
CA HIS A 635 -5.22 1.90 6.23
C HIS A 635 -6.08 1.01 7.14
N THR A 636 -6.98 0.26 6.51
CA THR A 636 -7.60 -0.97 7.04
C THR A 636 -7.22 -2.16 6.18
N ALA A 637 -7.03 -3.34 6.77
CA ALA A 637 -6.52 -4.53 6.08
C ALA A 637 -7.42 -5.75 6.31
N TYR A 638 -7.72 -6.48 5.23
CA TYR A 638 -8.69 -7.57 5.21
C TYR A 638 -8.04 -8.88 4.72
N ASN A 639 -8.20 -9.97 5.47
CA ASN A 639 -7.63 -11.24 5.06
C ASN A 639 -8.33 -11.76 3.80
N ARG A 640 -7.55 -12.23 2.82
CA ARG A 640 -8.07 -12.78 1.57
C ARG A 640 -9.27 -13.74 1.72
N ILE A 641 -9.34 -14.53 2.79
CA ILE A 641 -10.47 -15.47 3.03
C ILE A 641 -11.86 -14.81 3.09
N VAL A 642 -11.93 -13.49 3.31
CA VAL A 642 -13.18 -12.71 3.38
C VAL A 642 -13.56 -12.04 2.05
N MET A 643 -12.68 -12.03 1.05
CA MET A 643 -12.90 -11.35 -0.24
C MET A 643 -14.10 -11.91 -1.01
N LYS A 644 -14.39 -13.21 -0.84
CA LYS A 644 -15.59 -13.88 -1.34
C LYS A 644 -16.92 -13.26 -0.85
N ASP A 645 -16.85 -12.47 0.22
CA ASP A 645 -17.98 -11.83 0.89
C ASP A 645 -17.91 -10.30 0.77
N ILE A 646 -16.74 -9.68 0.99
CA ILE A 646 -16.60 -8.20 0.91
C ILE A 646 -16.39 -7.65 -0.51
N CYS A 647 -15.91 -8.44 -1.48
CA CYS A 647 -15.85 -8.01 -2.89
C CYS A 647 -17.17 -8.25 -3.65
N ASN A 648 -18.23 -8.70 -2.96
CA ASN A 648 -19.52 -9.02 -3.56
C ASN A 648 -20.60 -8.01 -3.10
N PRO A 649 -21.09 -7.11 -3.99
CA PRO A 649 -22.02 -6.03 -3.61
C PRO A 649 -23.26 -6.48 -2.83
N ALA A 650 -23.88 -7.59 -3.26
CA ALA A 650 -25.10 -8.11 -2.65
C ALA A 650 -24.89 -8.60 -1.20
N LYS A 651 -23.76 -9.23 -0.91
CA LYS A 651 -23.38 -9.63 0.47
C LYS A 651 -22.90 -8.44 1.30
N LEU A 652 -22.09 -7.55 0.71
CA LEU A 652 -21.54 -6.39 1.41
C LEU A 652 -22.65 -5.47 1.92
N LYS A 653 -23.74 -5.28 1.16
CA LYS A 653 -24.96 -4.56 1.61
C LYS A 653 -25.83 -5.32 2.62
N THR A 654 -25.56 -6.59 2.92
CA THR A 654 -26.45 -7.43 3.74
C THR A 654 -25.71 -8.16 4.86
N SER A 655 -25.19 -9.37 4.62
CA SER A 655 -24.56 -10.23 5.62
C SER A 655 -23.15 -9.78 6.06
N SER A 656 -22.54 -8.83 5.35
CA SER A 656 -21.09 -8.66 5.36
C SER A 656 -20.61 -7.21 5.52
N CYS A 657 -21.50 -6.25 5.80
CA CYS A 657 -21.13 -4.85 6.07
C CYS A 657 -20.34 -4.68 7.38
N TRP A 658 -20.61 -5.51 8.40
CA TRP A 658 -20.11 -5.29 9.75
C TRP A 658 -18.57 -5.25 9.84
N GLY A 659 -17.88 -6.14 9.14
CA GLY A 659 -16.41 -6.20 9.15
C GLY A 659 -15.79 -4.89 8.67
N PRO A 660 -16.02 -4.48 7.41
CA PRO A 660 -15.60 -3.17 6.90
C PRO A 660 -16.02 -2.00 7.80
N ALA A 661 -17.29 -1.88 8.19
CA ALA A 661 -17.78 -0.78 9.03
C ALA A 661 -17.30 -0.83 10.50
N HIS A 662 -16.57 -1.88 10.92
CA HIS A 662 -15.92 -1.98 12.23
C HIS A 662 -14.47 -1.51 12.15
N GLU A 663 -13.74 -1.89 11.09
CA GLU A 663 -12.37 -1.41 10.87
C GLU A 663 -12.33 0.05 10.43
N MET A 664 -13.24 0.46 9.53
CA MET A 664 -13.38 1.86 9.11
C MET A 664 -13.77 2.72 10.32
N GLY A 665 -14.69 2.21 11.15
CA GLY A 665 -15.05 2.81 12.43
C GLY A 665 -13.87 2.93 13.41
N HIS A 666 -12.90 2.01 13.40
CA HIS A 666 -11.68 2.12 14.20
C HIS A 666 -10.74 3.22 13.70
N CYS A 667 -10.63 3.43 12.38
CA CYS A 667 -9.96 4.62 11.84
C CYS A 667 -10.67 5.91 12.29
N ASN A 668 -12.00 5.94 12.24
CA ASN A 668 -12.86 7.09 12.52
C ASN A 668 -13.13 7.38 14.02
N GLN A 669 -12.82 6.45 14.93
CA GLN A 669 -13.10 6.55 16.37
C GLN A 669 -12.31 7.68 17.08
N ILE A 670 -13.02 8.61 17.72
CA ILE A 670 -12.42 9.74 18.48
C ILE A 670 -11.80 9.28 19.80
N ARG A 671 -10.47 9.40 19.88
CA ARG A 671 -9.64 8.98 21.03
C ARG A 671 -8.64 10.08 21.45
N PRO A 672 -8.62 10.52 22.73
CA PRO A 672 -9.63 10.29 23.77
C PRO A 672 -10.89 11.15 23.57
N GLY A 673 -12.01 10.68 24.11
CA GLY A 673 -13.21 11.52 24.34
C GLY A 673 -14.53 10.79 24.15
N VAL A 674 -14.64 9.99 23.08
CA VAL A 674 -15.71 9.00 22.93
C VAL A 674 -15.20 7.59 23.24
N MET A 675 -13.92 7.31 22.97
CA MET A 675 -13.22 6.11 23.45
C MET A 675 -12.39 6.39 24.73
N TRP A 676 -12.39 5.41 25.63
CA TRP A 676 -11.53 5.24 26.81
C TRP A 676 -11.22 3.74 27.05
N ALA A 677 -10.32 3.40 27.99
CA ALA A 677 -9.96 2.01 28.26
C ALA A 677 -11.18 1.12 28.60
N GLY A 678 -11.26 -0.03 27.92
CA GLY A 678 -12.36 -0.97 27.96
C GLY A 678 -13.44 -0.71 26.89
N THR A 679 -13.21 0.19 25.94
CA THR A 679 -14.22 0.60 24.93
C THR A 679 -13.70 0.74 23.48
N THR A 680 -12.45 0.35 23.18
CA THR A 680 -11.94 0.31 21.78
C THR A 680 -12.88 -0.52 20.89
N GLU A 681 -13.11 -1.79 21.28
CA GLU A 681 -14.00 -2.73 20.58
C GLU A 681 -15.50 -2.48 20.79
N VAL A 682 -15.88 -1.33 21.34
CA VAL A 682 -17.26 -0.97 21.67
C VAL A 682 -17.68 0.28 20.92
N THR A 683 -16.87 1.34 20.98
CA THR A 683 -17.25 2.68 20.49
C THR A 683 -17.10 2.84 18.99
N THR A 684 -16.32 1.98 18.33
CA THR A 684 -16.38 1.80 16.86
C THR A 684 -17.78 1.34 16.41
N ASN A 685 -18.38 0.38 17.14
CA ASN A 685 -19.64 -0.26 16.74
C ASN A 685 -20.88 0.67 16.77
N ILE A 686 -20.76 1.88 17.34
CA ILE A 686 -21.78 2.93 17.20
C ILE A 686 -21.97 3.30 15.73
N MET A 687 -20.86 3.34 14.97
CA MET A 687 -20.85 3.58 13.54
C MET A 687 -21.24 2.29 12.79
N SER A 688 -20.69 1.13 13.14
CA SER A 688 -20.99 -0.15 12.48
C SER A 688 -22.49 -0.53 12.54
N GLU A 689 -23.14 -0.35 13.70
CA GLU A 689 -24.58 -0.60 13.85
C GLU A 689 -25.42 0.46 13.11
N TYR A 690 -24.97 1.72 13.02
CA TYR A 690 -25.60 2.76 12.19
C TYR A 690 -25.53 2.43 10.70
N ILE A 691 -24.38 1.98 10.20
CA ILE A 691 -24.21 1.52 8.81
C ILE A 691 -25.13 0.31 8.53
N GLN A 692 -25.11 -0.70 9.39
CA GLN A 692 -25.95 -1.90 9.22
C GLN A 692 -27.44 -1.56 9.21
N THR A 693 -27.92 -0.78 10.18
CA THR A 693 -29.37 -0.60 10.43
C THR A 693 -30.00 0.62 9.76
N VAL A 694 -29.28 1.75 9.64
CA VAL A 694 -29.83 3.03 9.16
C VAL A 694 -29.49 3.25 7.68
N ILE A 695 -28.29 2.82 7.24
CA ILE A 695 -27.83 2.99 5.86
C ILE A 695 -28.21 1.80 4.98
N PHE A 696 -27.95 0.56 5.44
CA PHE A 696 -28.28 -0.66 4.69
C PHE A 696 -29.59 -1.33 5.10
N GLY A 697 -30.29 -0.81 6.12
CA GLY A 697 -31.63 -1.27 6.52
C GLY A 697 -31.70 -2.71 7.04
N GLN A 698 -30.57 -3.30 7.41
CA GLN A 698 -30.50 -4.67 7.93
C GLN A 698 -30.94 -4.71 9.40
N PRO A 699 -31.44 -5.86 9.92
CA PRO A 699 -31.78 -6.00 11.33
C PRO A 699 -30.55 -5.76 12.23
N SER A 700 -30.73 -5.12 13.39
CA SER A 700 -29.61 -4.87 14.31
C SER A 700 -29.08 -6.17 14.90
N ARG A 701 -27.76 -6.28 15.07
CA ARG A 701 -27.16 -7.46 15.70
C ARG A 701 -27.61 -7.58 17.16
N LEU A 702 -27.75 -6.45 17.84
CA LEU A 702 -28.21 -6.39 19.23
C LEU A 702 -29.63 -6.96 19.43
N GLN A 703 -30.48 -6.88 18.41
CA GLN A 703 -31.88 -7.31 18.45
C GLN A 703 -32.09 -8.77 17.97
N VAL A 704 -31.34 -9.26 16.97
CA VAL A 704 -31.63 -10.56 16.33
C VAL A 704 -30.65 -11.70 16.66
N GLU A 705 -29.48 -11.42 17.24
CA GLU A 705 -28.55 -12.47 17.66
C GLU A 705 -29.13 -13.25 18.85
N ASP A 706 -29.48 -14.54 18.64
CA ASP A 706 -30.07 -15.38 19.69
C ASP A 706 -29.01 -15.70 20.76
N MET A 707 -29.21 -15.11 21.94
CA MET A 707 -28.33 -15.31 23.11
C MET A 707 -28.78 -16.53 23.97
N GLY A 708 -29.69 -17.35 23.44
CA GLY A 708 -30.09 -18.63 24.00
C GLY A 708 -31.37 -18.58 24.84
N ILE A 709 -31.41 -19.43 25.86
CA ILE A 709 -32.64 -19.75 26.60
C ILE A 709 -32.98 -18.76 27.73
N VAL A 710 -31.96 -18.15 28.35
CA VAL A 710 -32.13 -17.17 29.44
C VAL A 710 -32.20 -15.75 28.88
N TYR A 711 -31.25 -15.38 28.02
CA TYR A 711 -31.23 -14.10 27.34
C TYR A 711 -31.65 -14.34 25.90
N ARG A 712 -32.75 -13.73 25.45
CA ARG A 712 -33.21 -13.93 24.08
C ARG A 712 -32.29 -13.22 23.07
N ASN A 713 -31.77 -12.05 23.43
CA ASN A 713 -30.90 -11.20 22.61
C ASN A 713 -29.89 -10.40 23.46
N ARG A 714 -29.03 -9.60 22.82
CA ARG A 714 -28.01 -8.77 23.49
C ARG A 714 -28.61 -7.75 24.45
N TYR A 715 -29.77 -7.16 24.13
CA TYR A 715 -30.53 -6.30 25.05
C TYR A 715 -30.86 -7.00 26.36
N SER A 716 -31.52 -8.16 26.26
CA SER A 716 -31.87 -8.98 27.42
C SER A 716 -30.62 -9.37 28.22
N LYS A 717 -29.52 -9.74 27.56
CA LYS A 717 -28.25 -10.05 28.23
C LYS A 717 -27.69 -8.84 29.00
N ALA A 718 -27.60 -7.68 28.35
CA ALA A 718 -27.05 -6.46 28.92
C ALA A 718 -27.90 -5.93 30.09
N TRP A 719 -29.24 -5.95 29.97
CA TRP A 719 -30.15 -5.55 31.06
C TRP A 719 -29.96 -6.40 32.31
N ASN A 720 -29.75 -7.72 32.17
CA ASN A 720 -29.52 -8.58 33.32
C ASN A 720 -28.11 -8.43 33.90
N ALA A 721 -27.09 -8.44 33.04
CA ALA A 721 -25.70 -8.42 33.47
C ALA A 721 -25.26 -7.07 34.06
N ILE A 722 -25.85 -5.95 33.61
CA ILE A 722 -25.54 -4.60 34.09
C ILE A 722 -26.63 -4.08 35.04
N ILE A 723 -27.86 -3.84 34.53
CA ILE A 723 -28.91 -3.15 35.29
C ILE A 723 -29.43 -3.99 36.47
N ALA A 724 -29.78 -5.25 36.24
CA ALA A 724 -30.33 -6.12 37.28
C ALA A 724 -29.28 -6.54 38.33
N ALA A 725 -28.02 -6.62 37.94
CA ALA A 725 -26.88 -6.91 38.83
C ALA A 725 -26.39 -5.67 39.61
N GLY A 726 -26.57 -4.47 39.06
CA GLY A 726 -25.97 -3.22 39.58
C GLY A 726 -24.48 -3.08 39.25
N SER A 727 -23.96 -3.83 38.28
CA SER A 727 -22.55 -3.83 37.90
C SER A 727 -22.10 -2.51 37.26
N PRO A 728 -20.82 -2.11 37.40
CA PRO A 728 -20.26 -1.04 36.59
C PRO A 728 -20.12 -1.47 35.12
N HIS A 729 -20.22 -0.52 34.19
CA HIS A 729 -20.16 -0.78 32.74
C HIS A 729 -18.88 -1.52 32.30
N SER A 730 -17.77 -1.24 32.96
CA SER A 730 -16.46 -1.84 32.70
C SER A 730 -16.16 -3.12 33.50
N ASP A 731 -17.10 -3.65 34.29
CA ASP A 731 -16.93 -4.91 35.05
C ASP A 731 -18.27 -5.59 35.39
N PHE A 732 -18.97 -6.05 34.35
CA PHE A 732 -20.14 -6.92 34.50
C PHE A 732 -19.84 -8.37 34.15
N ARG A 733 -20.72 -9.27 34.61
CA ARG A 733 -20.73 -10.69 34.25
C ARG A 733 -22.17 -11.17 34.08
N ASP A 734 -22.37 -12.10 33.16
CA ASP A 734 -23.66 -12.77 32.96
C ASP A 734 -23.78 -14.08 33.77
N ILE A 735 -24.93 -14.76 33.67
CA ILE A 735 -25.19 -16.05 34.33
C ILE A 735 -24.29 -17.19 33.82
N GLU A 736 -23.68 -17.01 32.65
CA GLU A 736 -22.76 -17.94 32.01
C GLU A 736 -21.30 -17.71 32.47
N ASN A 737 -21.09 -16.67 33.28
CA ASN A 737 -19.80 -16.10 33.69
C ASN A 737 -18.96 -15.55 32.52
N HIS A 738 -19.58 -15.21 31.39
CA HIS A 738 -18.92 -14.34 30.41
C HIS A 738 -18.79 -12.94 30.99
N ALA A 739 -17.56 -12.44 31.04
CA ALA A 739 -17.25 -11.06 31.41
C ALA A 739 -17.13 -10.17 30.16
N ASP A 740 -17.39 -8.88 30.33
CA ASP A 740 -16.87 -7.81 29.46
C ASP A 740 -17.35 -7.81 27.98
N ASP A 741 -18.49 -8.46 27.71
CA ASP A 741 -19.12 -8.64 26.39
C ASP A 741 -19.35 -7.32 25.61
N VAL A 742 -18.60 -7.10 24.51
CA VAL A 742 -18.56 -5.81 23.78
C VAL A 742 -19.91 -5.39 23.20
N PHE A 743 -20.75 -6.33 22.78
CA PHE A 743 -22.09 -6.04 22.28
C PHE A 743 -23.03 -5.63 23.42
N CYS A 744 -22.88 -6.22 24.61
CA CYS A 744 -23.62 -5.77 25.79
C CYS A 744 -23.15 -4.38 26.26
N LYS A 745 -21.85 -4.06 26.13
CA LYS A 745 -21.33 -2.71 26.36
C LYS A 745 -21.87 -1.67 25.37
N LEU A 746 -22.13 -2.06 24.12
CA LEU A 746 -22.65 -1.18 23.06
C LEU A 746 -24.09 -0.73 23.32
N VAL A 747 -24.93 -1.56 23.94
CA VAL A 747 -26.36 -1.29 24.18
C VAL A 747 -26.64 0.15 24.68
N PRO A 748 -26.05 0.66 25.79
CA PRO A 748 -26.29 2.02 26.25
C PRO A 748 -25.94 3.12 25.23
N PHE A 749 -24.98 2.90 24.33
CA PHE A 749 -24.65 3.85 23.27
C PHE A 749 -25.70 3.77 22.14
N TRP A 750 -26.02 2.57 21.65
CA TRP A 750 -27.01 2.41 20.59
C TRP A 750 -28.41 2.87 21.01
N GLN A 751 -28.77 2.71 22.29
CA GLN A 751 -30.01 3.24 22.87
C GLN A 751 -30.14 4.77 22.75
N LEU A 752 -29.02 5.51 22.81
CA LEU A 752 -29.02 6.97 22.63
C LEU A 752 -29.34 7.35 21.18
N GLU A 753 -28.83 6.61 20.18
CA GLU A 753 -29.20 6.83 18.77
C GLU A 753 -30.64 6.39 18.50
N LEU A 754 -31.09 5.26 19.05
CA LEU A 754 -32.48 4.83 18.92
C LEU A 754 -33.49 5.85 19.47
N TYR A 755 -33.16 6.52 20.57
CA TYR A 755 -34.05 7.53 21.15
C TYR A 755 -33.86 8.91 20.52
N PHE A 756 -32.67 9.51 20.61
CA PHE A 756 -32.46 10.87 20.11
C PHE A 756 -32.45 10.92 18.58
N GLY A 757 -31.77 9.98 17.93
CA GLY A 757 -31.67 9.90 16.49
C GLY A 757 -32.93 9.38 15.80
N LYS A 758 -33.29 8.12 16.05
CA LYS A 758 -34.39 7.44 15.36
C LYS A 758 -35.77 7.94 15.81
N ALA A 759 -36.08 7.89 17.10
CA ALA A 759 -37.41 8.23 17.63
C ALA A 759 -37.69 9.74 17.68
N LEU A 760 -36.76 10.56 18.19
CA LEU A 760 -36.88 12.03 18.24
C LEU A 760 -36.37 12.73 16.95
N GLY A 761 -35.84 11.97 15.99
CA GLY A 761 -35.52 12.45 14.65
C GLY A 761 -34.15 13.14 14.48
N ARG A 762 -33.33 13.23 15.53
CA ARG A 762 -32.03 13.96 15.54
C ARG A 762 -30.87 13.11 15.01
N THR A 763 -31.12 12.33 13.95
CA THR A 763 -30.14 11.48 13.26
C THR A 763 -29.70 12.15 11.95
N PRO A 764 -28.44 12.01 11.49
CA PRO A 764 -27.92 12.77 10.34
C PRO A 764 -28.75 12.61 9.07
N LEU A 765 -29.31 11.41 8.86
CA LEU A 765 -30.15 11.11 7.69
C LEU A 765 -31.46 11.93 7.65
N LYS A 766 -31.92 12.46 8.80
CA LYS A 766 -33.14 13.26 8.96
C LYS A 766 -32.90 14.76 9.19
N GLN A 767 -31.66 15.19 9.43
CA GLN A 767 -31.33 16.60 9.68
C GLN A 767 -30.84 17.29 8.41
N ALA A 768 -31.36 18.49 8.12
CA ALA A 768 -31.04 19.24 6.90
C ALA A 768 -29.60 19.78 6.86
N ASP A 769 -28.99 19.99 8.03
CA ASP A 769 -27.58 20.37 8.20
C ASP A 769 -26.66 19.15 8.39
N ARG A 770 -27.20 17.92 8.25
CA ARG A 770 -26.52 16.64 8.53
C ARG A 770 -25.98 16.50 9.96
N GLY A 771 -26.43 17.37 10.87
CA GLY A 771 -26.17 17.28 12.29
C GLY A 771 -27.01 16.21 12.99
N GLY A 772 -26.96 16.23 14.32
CA GLY A 772 -27.74 15.28 15.12
C GLY A 772 -27.28 15.21 16.56
N PHE A 773 -27.74 14.18 17.28
CA PHE A 773 -27.24 13.86 18.61
C PHE A 773 -25.77 13.42 18.55
N TYR A 774 -25.47 12.31 17.87
CA TYR A 774 -24.10 11.79 17.79
C TYR A 774 -23.10 12.74 17.14
N PRO A 775 -23.37 13.39 15.99
CA PRO A 775 -22.52 14.45 15.44
C PRO A 775 -22.09 15.51 16.46
N SER A 776 -23.03 15.97 17.30
CA SER A 776 -22.75 16.96 18.33
C SER A 776 -21.91 16.40 19.49
N VAL A 777 -22.07 15.11 19.83
CA VAL A 777 -21.26 14.41 20.86
C VAL A 777 -19.82 14.22 20.36
N TYR A 778 -19.64 13.76 19.12
CA TYR A 778 -18.31 13.62 18.51
C TYR A 778 -17.62 14.98 18.38
N GLU A 779 -18.31 16.05 17.96
CA GLU A 779 -17.72 17.39 17.85
C GLU A 779 -17.39 18.01 19.23
N TYR A 780 -18.17 17.75 20.28
CA TYR A 780 -17.81 18.12 21.65
C TYR A 780 -16.51 17.42 22.09
N ALA A 781 -16.41 16.11 21.86
CA ALA A 781 -15.22 15.33 22.18
C ALA A 781 -14.00 15.80 21.34
N ARG A 782 -14.19 16.15 20.08
CA ARG A 782 -13.13 16.66 19.18
C ARG A 782 -12.48 17.93 19.75
N ASN A 783 -13.28 18.95 20.07
CA ASN A 783 -12.78 20.26 20.52
C ASN A 783 -12.31 20.29 21.99
N LYS A 784 -12.60 19.28 22.80
CA LYS A 784 -12.19 19.27 24.22
C LYS A 784 -10.73 18.83 24.42
N ASN A 785 -10.01 19.52 25.30
CA ASN A 785 -8.74 19.02 25.84
C ASN A 785 -8.99 17.97 26.94
N TYR A 786 -8.32 16.82 26.85
CA TYR A 786 -8.36 15.70 27.82
C TYR A 786 -7.01 15.42 28.49
N SER A 787 -5.97 16.25 28.26
CA SER A 787 -4.65 16.07 28.87
C SER A 787 -4.74 15.99 30.40
N GLY A 788 -4.26 14.87 30.97
CA GLY A 788 -4.27 14.60 32.41
C GLY A 788 -5.58 14.00 32.96
N MET A 789 -6.61 13.76 32.15
CA MET A 789 -7.81 13.03 32.56
C MET A 789 -7.57 11.52 32.58
N SER A 790 -8.13 10.81 33.57
CA SER A 790 -8.13 9.34 33.61
C SER A 790 -9.24 8.74 32.71
N ASN A 791 -9.19 7.43 32.47
CA ASN A 791 -10.27 6.72 31.75
C ASN A 791 -11.65 6.92 32.41
N GLY A 792 -11.70 6.98 33.76
CA GLY A 792 -12.93 7.25 34.49
C GLY A 792 -13.41 8.69 34.33
N ASP A 793 -12.50 9.67 34.30
CA ASP A 793 -12.85 11.06 34.00
C ASP A 793 -13.41 11.22 32.58
N ILE A 794 -12.87 10.48 31.60
CA ILE A 794 -13.36 10.47 30.21
C ILE A 794 -14.77 9.85 30.16
N GLN A 795 -14.99 8.68 30.79
CA GLN A 795 -16.32 8.05 30.90
C GLN A 795 -17.36 8.99 31.52
N LEU A 796 -17.02 9.64 32.62
CA LEU A 796 -17.93 10.58 33.31
C LEU A 796 -18.17 11.85 32.49
N ASP A 797 -17.18 12.30 31.71
CA ASP A 797 -17.37 13.45 30.83
C ASP A 797 -18.20 13.13 29.59
N PHE A 798 -18.18 11.88 29.09
CA PHE A 798 -19.13 11.40 28.08
C PHE A 798 -20.58 11.47 28.59
N VAL A 799 -20.83 11.13 29.86
CA VAL A 799 -22.15 11.30 30.52
C VAL A 799 -22.57 12.78 30.58
N TYR A 800 -21.63 13.67 30.92
CA TYR A 800 -21.87 15.13 30.92
C TYR A 800 -22.19 15.64 29.50
N ALA A 801 -21.41 15.24 28.51
CA ALA A 801 -21.58 15.60 27.10
C ALA A 801 -22.96 15.16 26.59
N CYS A 802 -23.30 13.88 26.74
CA CYS A 802 -24.59 13.33 26.34
C CYS A 802 -25.76 14.05 27.02
N SER A 803 -25.65 14.39 28.31
CA SER A 803 -26.68 15.15 29.02
C SER A 803 -26.83 16.56 28.44
N LYS A 804 -25.73 17.32 28.33
CA LYS A 804 -25.71 18.67 27.77
C LYS A 804 -26.27 18.73 26.34
N ILE A 805 -25.95 17.71 25.52
CA ILE A 805 -26.24 17.69 24.07
C ILE A 805 -27.62 17.12 23.77
N SER A 806 -28.09 16.14 24.54
CA SER A 806 -29.49 15.72 24.49
C SER A 806 -30.44 16.85 24.90
N GLY A 807 -30.00 17.72 25.83
CA GLY A 807 -30.88 18.66 26.52
C GLY A 807 -31.69 17.98 27.63
N MET A 808 -31.26 16.80 28.09
CA MET A 808 -31.91 16.01 29.14
C MET A 808 -30.92 15.61 30.24
N ASN A 809 -31.41 15.48 31.46
CA ASN A 809 -30.64 14.96 32.58
C ASN A 809 -30.57 13.43 32.51
N LEU A 810 -29.46 12.89 31.98
CA LEU A 810 -29.27 11.45 31.76
C LEU A 810 -28.64 10.72 32.96
N LEU A 811 -28.54 11.35 34.14
CA LEU A 811 -27.91 10.74 35.32
C LEU A 811 -28.57 9.42 35.75
N ASP A 812 -29.90 9.30 35.62
CA ASP A 812 -30.64 8.06 35.91
C ASP A 812 -30.28 6.93 34.92
N PHE A 813 -30.35 7.21 33.62
CA PHE A 813 -29.97 6.27 32.55
C PHE A 813 -28.53 5.75 32.71
N PHE A 814 -27.57 6.65 32.93
CA PHE A 814 -26.17 6.28 33.13
C PHE A 814 -25.88 5.67 34.53
N SER A 815 -26.75 5.87 35.52
CA SER A 815 -26.70 5.10 36.78
C SER A 815 -27.12 3.66 36.55
N LYS A 816 -28.25 3.43 35.87
CA LYS A 816 -28.76 2.09 35.54
C LYS A 816 -27.74 1.28 34.71
N TRP A 817 -27.10 1.93 33.75
CA TRP A 817 -26.06 1.33 32.91
C TRP A 817 -24.66 1.25 33.55
N GLY A 818 -24.52 1.55 34.84
CA GLY A 818 -23.26 1.31 35.57
C GLY A 818 -22.12 2.27 35.25
N PHE A 819 -22.36 3.35 34.50
CA PHE A 819 -21.34 4.39 34.27
C PHE A 819 -21.06 5.18 35.56
N LEU A 820 -22.07 5.26 36.45
CA LEU A 820 -22.02 5.95 37.74
C LEU A 820 -21.91 4.98 38.93
N THR A 821 -21.44 3.76 38.70
CA THR A 821 -21.10 2.77 39.74
C THR A 821 -19.59 2.84 40.03
N PRO A 822 -19.15 2.87 41.30
CA PRO A 822 -17.72 2.88 41.62
C PRO A 822 -16.99 1.63 41.11
N VAL A 823 -15.81 1.83 40.52
CA VAL A 823 -14.94 0.76 40.03
C VAL A 823 -13.47 1.15 40.22
N ASN A 824 -12.59 0.18 40.45
CA ASN A 824 -11.15 0.39 40.44
C ASN A 824 -10.44 -0.91 40.04
N LYS A 825 -10.21 -1.09 38.73
CA LYS A 825 -9.61 -2.30 38.15
C LYS A 825 -8.61 -1.98 37.05
N GLU A 826 -7.74 -2.93 36.79
CA GLU A 826 -7.03 -3.01 35.52
C GLU A 826 -7.99 -3.52 34.43
N VAL A 827 -7.82 -3.01 33.21
CA VAL A 827 -8.49 -3.47 31.99
C VAL A 827 -7.41 -3.67 30.93
N ASP A 828 -7.32 -4.86 30.34
CA ASP A 828 -6.49 -5.06 29.15
C ASP A 828 -7.32 -4.73 27.92
N ASP A 829 -6.93 -3.68 27.21
CA ASP A 829 -7.63 -3.12 26.06
C ASP A 829 -6.56 -2.57 25.13
N TYR A 830 -5.91 -3.46 24.38
CA TYR A 830 -4.64 -3.19 23.68
C TYR A 830 -3.56 -2.69 24.64
N GLY A 831 -3.35 -3.45 25.73
CA GLY A 831 -2.45 -3.12 26.84
C GLY A 831 -3.21 -2.78 28.12
N ILE A 832 -2.61 -3.15 29.25
CA ILE A 832 -3.17 -2.97 30.59
C ILE A 832 -3.26 -1.48 30.94
N LYS A 833 -4.47 -1.01 31.24
CA LYS A 833 -4.82 0.38 31.56
C LYS A 833 -5.69 0.40 32.84
N GLN A 834 -5.46 1.37 33.72
CA GLN A 834 -6.27 1.51 34.93
C GLN A 834 -7.62 2.17 34.61
N MET A 835 -8.71 1.57 35.11
CA MET A 835 -10.06 2.11 35.07
C MET A 835 -10.56 2.35 36.50
N THR A 836 -10.69 3.62 36.88
CA THR A 836 -11.05 4.07 38.23
C THR A 836 -12.18 5.09 38.17
N VAL A 837 -13.31 4.79 38.79
CA VAL A 837 -14.42 5.73 39.03
C VAL A 837 -14.72 5.71 40.52
N THR A 838 -14.59 6.86 41.19
CA THR A 838 -14.80 6.98 42.64
C THR A 838 -16.12 7.67 42.98
N PRO A 839 -16.67 7.48 44.20
CA PRO A 839 -17.90 8.16 44.63
C PRO A 839 -17.83 9.69 44.54
N SER A 840 -16.66 10.30 44.78
CA SER A 840 -16.47 11.75 44.66
C SER A 840 -16.45 12.24 43.21
N MET A 841 -15.89 11.46 42.28
CA MET A 841 -15.97 11.76 40.84
C MET A 841 -17.41 11.69 40.33
N ILE A 842 -18.17 10.67 40.77
CA ILE A 842 -19.60 10.52 40.46
C ILE A 842 -20.41 11.69 41.00
N GLU A 843 -20.16 12.12 42.24
CA GLU A 843 -20.88 13.24 42.85
C GLU A 843 -20.54 14.59 42.20
N ALA A 844 -19.26 14.84 41.87
CA ALA A 844 -18.85 16.02 41.11
C ALA A 844 -19.51 16.08 39.72
N LEU A 845 -19.67 14.93 39.04
CA LEU A 845 -20.44 14.84 37.81
C LEU A 845 -21.93 15.14 38.04
N LYS A 846 -22.56 14.55 39.05
CA LYS A 846 -23.98 14.79 39.36
C LYS A 846 -24.26 16.27 39.59
N GLN A 847 -23.39 16.96 40.33
CA GLN A 847 -23.46 18.40 40.54
C GLN A 847 -23.31 19.17 39.21
N ARG A 848 -22.32 18.82 38.38
CA ARG A 848 -22.13 19.43 37.03
C ARG A 848 -23.34 19.27 36.11
N VAL A 849 -24.01 18.11 36.11
CA VAL A 849 -25.18 17.86 35.24
C VAL A 849 -26.44 18.51 35.80
N ASN A 850 -26.68 18.43 37.12
CA ASN A 850 -27.82 19.09 37.75
C ASN A 850 -27.76 20.62 37.62
N ALA A 851 -26.56 21.21 37.64
CA ALA A 851 -26.34 22.64 37.41
C ALA A 851 -26.72 23.12 35.99
N LEU A 852 -26.95 22.21 35.03
CA LEU A 852 -27.48 22.56 33.70
C LEU A 852 -29.00 22.79 33.69
N GLY A 853 -29.72 22.46 34.77
CA GLY A 853 -31.17 22.69 34.89
C GLY A 853 -32.04 21.85 33.93
N LEU A 854 -31.51 20.75 33.40
CA LEU A 854 -32.15 19.97 32.35
C LEU A 854 -33.30 19.09 32.86
N PRO A 855 -34.39 18.92 32.09
CA PRO A 855 -35.46 17.97 32.41
C PRO A 855 -34.95 16.53 32.34
N THR A 856 -35.49 15.65 33.19
CA THR A 856 -35.30 14.19 33.05
C THR A 856 -36.10 13.66 31.86
N PRO A 857 -35.64 12.61 31.16
CA PRO A 857 -36.47 11.90 30.18
C PRO A 857 -37.79 11.42 30.80
N ASP A 858 -38.89 11.54 30.06
CA ASP A 858 -40.22 11.04 30.46
C ASP A 858 -40.50 9.63 29.92
N VAL A 859 -39.43 8.85 29.73
CA VAL A 859 -39.42 7.51 29.16
C VAL A 859 -38.46 6.60 29.91
N ALA A 860 -38.74 5.29 29.93
CA ALA A 860 -37.82 4.26 30.42
C ALA A 860 -36.74 4.00 29.37
N LEU A 861 -35.84 4.97 29.17
CA LEU A 861 -34.80 4.97 28.13
C LEU A 861 -33.89 3.75 28.22
N GLU A 862 -33.71 3.19 29.42
CA GLU A 862 -32.93 1.96 29.66
C GLU A 862 -33.45 0.73 28.90
N TYR A 863 -34.69 0.73 28.42
CA TYR A 863 -35.34 -0.42 27.76
C TYR A 863 -35.64 -0.23 26.27
N ILE A 864 -35.15 0.85 25.64
CA ILE A 864 -35.35 1.01 24.19
C ILE A 864 -34.54 -0.04 23.41
N SER A 865 -35.14 -0.63 22.39
CA SER A 865 -34.53 -1.55 21.45
C SER A 865 -34.96 -1.23 20.01
N ASP A 866 -34.32 -1.85 19.01
CA ASP A 866 -34.67 -1.60 17.61
C ASP A 866 -36.15 -1.88 17.30
N ASN A 867 -36.68 -2.99 17.82
CA ASN A 867 -38.10 -3.38 17.69
C ASN A 867 -39.05 -2.41 18.41
N THR A 868 -38.62 -1.82 19.54
CA THR A 868 -39.49 -1.03 20.43
C THR A 868 -39.36 0.48 20.25
N SER A 869 -38.34 0.96 19.52
CA SER A 869 -38.01 2.38 19.32
C SER A 869 -39.17 3.28 18.88
N GLU A 870 -40.13 2.78 18.10
CA GLU A 870 -41.33 3.54 17.69
C GLU A 870 -42.34 3.77 18.83
N LEU A 871 -42.35 2.90 19.86
CA LEU A 871 -43.15 3.11 21.08
C LEU A 871 -42.65 4.31 21.91
N TYR A 872 -41.37 4.67 21.78
CA TYR A 872 -40.81 5.85 22.45
C TYR A 872 -41.19 7.16 21.74
N ARG A 873 -41.47 7.10 20.43
CA ARG A 873 -42.01 8.22 19.66
C ARG A 873 -43.51 8.42 19.91
N THR A 874 -44.27 7.33 19.98
CA THR A 874 -45.75 7.34 20.09
C THR A 874 -46.26 7.36 21.52
N LYS A 875 -45.47 6.87 22.49
CA LYS A 875 -45.80 6.76 23.93
C LYS A 875 -47.13 6.03 24.20
N ALA A 876 -47.45 5.06 23.36
CA ALA A 876 -48.69 4.29 23.44
C ALA A 876 -48.80 3.49 24.75
N GLU A 877 -50.00 3.45 25.34
CA GLU A 877 -50.27 2.67 26.56
C GLU A 877 -50.24 1.16 26.29
N ILE A 878 -49.83 0.38 27.30
CA ILE A 878 -49.91 -1.09 27.26
C ILE A 878 -51.35 -1.54 27.05
N ILE A 879 -51.55 -2.39 26.04
CA ILE A 879 -52.77 -3.18 25.88
C ILE A 879 -52.53 -4.52 26.58
N ARG A 880 -53.35 -4.83 27.59
CA ARG A 880 -53.29 -6.10 28.32
C ARG A 880 -53.72 -7.25 27.40
N GLY A 881 -52.90 -8.29 27.34
CA GLY A 881 -53.28 -9.59 26.81
C GLY A 881 -53.89 -10.50 27.88
N GLY A 882 -53.77 -11.82 27.68
CA GLY A 882 -54.19 -12.83 28.65
C GLY A 882 -53.24 -12.98 29.84
N ASN A 883 -53.60 -13.85 30.78
CA ASN A 883 -52.69 -14.23 31.87
C ASN A 883 -51.48 -14.98 31.29
N ALA A 884 -50.30 -14.73 31.85
CA ALA A 884 -49.13 -15.53 31.55
C ALA A 884 -49.23 -16.92 32.20
N THR A 885 -48.55 -17.90 31.65
CA THR A 885 -48.38 -19.23 32.24
C THR A 885 -46.92 -19.56 32.47
N HIS A 886 -46.63 -20.40 33.45
CA HIS A 886 -45.27 -20.87 33.75
C HIS A 886 -45.15 -22.39 33.67
N SER A 887 -43.99 -22.90 33.25
CA SER A 887 -43.78 -24.34 33.04
C SER A 887 -42.33 -24.80 33.34
N PRO A 888 -42.11 -25.94 34.03
CA PRO A 888 -40.77 -26.42 34.39
C PRO A 888 -39.83 -26.62 33.20
N ARG A 889 -38.68 -25.93 33.22
CA ARG A 889 -37.64 -26.02 32.19
C ARG A 889 -36.27 -26.16 32.84
N THR A 890 -35.81 -27.41 32.94
CA THR A 890 -34.38 -27.66 33.22
C THR A 890 -33.56 -27.35 31.96
N PHE A 891 -32.47 -26.62 32.11
CA PHE A 891 -31.52 -26.30 31.05
C PHE A 891 -30.10 -26.16 31.62
N THR A 892 -29.10 -26.05 30.74
CA THR A 892 -27.69 -26.04 31.12
C THR A 892 -26.96 -24.92 30.37
N VAL A 893 -26.02 -24.27 31.05
CA VAL A 893 -25.32 -23.05 30.64
C VAL A 893 -23.81 -23.23 30.82
N GLY A 894 -23.00 -22.54 30.02
CA GLY A 894 -21.54 -22.66 30.05
C GLY A 894 -21.02 -23.91 29.33
N SER A 895 -19.70 -24.13 29.38
CA SER A 895 -19.05 -25.24 28.69
C SER A 895 -17.96 -25.92 29.51
N GLY A 896 -17.68 -27.19 29.19
CA GLY A 896 -16.63 -27.98 29.83
C GLY A 896 -16.83 -28.09 31.35
N LYS A 897 -15.85 -27.61 32.13
CA LYS A 897 -15.88 -27.62 33.60
C LYS A 897 -16.74 -26.51 34.21
N ASN A 898 -17.13 -25.50 33.42
CA ASN A 898 -17.94 -24.36 33.87
C ASN A 898 -19.44 -24.58 33.58
N THR A 899 -19.82 -25.81 33.27
CA THR A 899 -21.18 -26.23 32.91
C THR A 899 -22.09 -26.23 34.14
N VAL A 900 -23.10 -25.37 34.19
CA VAL A 900 -24.06 -25.26 35.30
C VAL A 900 -25.47 -25.60 34.81
N THR A 901 -26.16 -26.49 35.53
CA THR A 901 -27.55 -26.86 35.25
C THR A 901 -28.51 -26.08 36.13
N TYR A 902 -29.48 -25.43 35.51
CA TYR A 902 -30.52 -24.63 36.14
C TYR A 902 -31.87 -25.34 36.06
N HIS A 903 -32.54 -25.46 37.21
CA HIS A 903 -33.94 -25.86 37.28
C HIS A 903 -34.80 -24.58 37.24
N GLY A 904 -34.95 -24.05 36.04
CA GLY A 904 -35.71 -22.85 35.72
C GLY A 904 -37.13 -23.16 35.24
N GLU A 905 -37.82 -22.12 34.79
CA GLU A 905 -39.17 -22.20 34.27
C GLU A 905 -39.36 -21.27 33.06
N THR A 906 -40.08 -21.75 32.05
CA THR A 906 -40.43 -20.98 30.86
C THR A 906 -41.76 -20.26 31.09
N ILE A 907 -41.72 -18.94 30.98
CA ILE A 907 -42.85 -18.02 31.08
C ILE A 907 -43.38 -17.75 29.66
N THR A 908 -44.69 -17.85 29.47
CA THR A 908 -45.39 -17.62 28.20
C THR A 908 -46.46 -16.54 28.39
N ILE A 909 -46.47 -15.49 27.56
CA ILE A 909 -47.29 -14.28 27.75
C ILE A 909 -48.11 -13.99 26.47
N PRO A 910 -49.43 -14.28 26.44
CA PRO A 910 -50.25 -14.13 25.23
C PRO A 910 -50.87 -12.74 25.06
N ASP A 911 -50.78 -12.17 23.86
CA ASP A 911 -51.49 -10.99 23.34
C ASP A 911 -51.23 -9.62 24.03
N TRP A 912 -50.15 -9.46 24.79
CA TRP A 912 -49.75 -8.15 25.33
C TRP A 912 -49.10 -7.26 24.26
N LYS A 913 -49.43 -5.97 24.24
CA LYS A 913 -49.00 -5.03 23.17
C LYS A 913 -48.57 -3.68 23.75
N ASN A 914 -47.72 -2.97 23.01
CA ASN A 914 -47.04 -1.73 23.44
C ASN A 914 -46.13 -1.91 24.69
N VAL A 915 -45.59 -3.12 24.85
CA VAL A 915 -44.59 -3.47 25.86
C VAL A 915 -43.19 -3.21 25.29
N VAL A 916 -42.27 -2.70 26.11
CA VAL A 916 -40.85 -2.49 25.75
C VAL A 916 -39.92 -3.52 26.42
N THR A 917 -40.29 -4.01 27.59
CA THR A 917 -39.64 -5.14 28.27
C THR A 917 -40.60 -5.76 29.30
N TYR A 918 -40.30 -6.99 29.73
CA TYR A 918 -40.87 -7.62 30.90
C TYR A 918 -39.86 -7.65 32.05
N GLU A 919 -40.32 -7.32 33.27
CA GLU A 919 -39.56 -7.43 34.51
C GLU A 919 -40.12 -8.58 35.35
N VAL A 920 -39.31 -9.59 35.70
CA VAL A 920 -39.61 -10.56 36.75
C VAL A 920 -38.87 -10.15 38.02
N LYS A 921 -39.60 -10.00 39.13
CA LYS A 921 -39.06 -9.60 40.43
C LYS A 921 -39.50 -10.56 41.53
N ASP A 922 -38.66 -10.72 42.55
CA ASP A 922 -39.02 -11.45 43.76
C ASP A 922 -39.83 -10.59 44.75
N GLY A 923 -40.25 -11.20 45.87
CA GLY A 923 -41.04 -10.53 46.91
C GLY A 923 -40.32 -9.41 47.66
N THR A 924 -39.02 -9.20 47.42
CA THR A 924 -38.25 -8.04 47.92
C THR A 924 -38.15 -6.91 46.89
N GLY A 925 -38.63 -7.16 45.65
CA GLY A 925 -38.50 -6.24 44.52
C GLY A 925 -37.20 -6.40 43.72
N LYS A 926 -36.31 -7.33 44.10
CA LYS A 926 -35.09 -7.63 43.37
C LYS A 926 -35.42 -8.31 42.04
N PHE A 927 -34.72 -7.93 40.97
CA PHE A 927 -34.83 -8.57 39.66
C PHE A 927 -34.39 -10.05 39.70
N ILE A 928 -35.20 -10.90 39.07
CA ILE A 928 -34.91 -12.29 38.72
C ILE A 928 -34.52 -12.38 37.24
N LEU A 929 -35.22 -11.63 36.38
CA LEU A 929 -34.92 -11.50 34.96
C LEU A 929 -35.51 -10.19 34.41
N ILE A 930 -34.82 -9.55 33.47
CA ILE A 930 -35.37 -8.56 32.54
C ILE A 930 -35.33 -9.17 31.13
N SER A 931 -36.42 -9.13 30.37
CA SER A 931 -36.51 -9.80 29.06
C SER A 931 -37.28 -8.97 28.03
N SER A 932 -36.82 -8.96 26.78
CA SER A 932 -37.50 -8.31 25.66
C SER A 932 -38.81 -8.98 25.22
N GLY A 933 -39.13 -10.17 25.73
CA GLY A 933 -40.03 -11.08 25.04
C GLY A 933 -39.30 -11.78 23.89
N GLU A 934 -39.97 -12.04 22.77
CA GLU A 934 -39.32 -12.65 21.60
C GLU A 934 -38.31 -11.73 20.88
N ASN A 935 -37.43 -12.33 20.07
CA ASN A 935 -36.46 -11.60 19.25
C ASN A 935 -37.08 -10.85 18.06
N ALA A 936 -38.27 -11.28 17.63
CA ALA A 936 -39.08 -10.62 16.62
C ALA A 936 -40.52 -10.44 17.16
N PRO A 937 -41.27 -9.40 16.73
CA PRO A 937 -42.63 -9.15 17.21
C PRO A 937 -43.54 -10.37 17.07
N SER A 938 -44.14 -10.80 18.18
CA SER A 938 -44.94 -12.02 18.30
C SER A 938 -46.30 -11.71 18.95
N PRO A 939 -47.37 -12.45 18.65
CA PRO A 939 -48.60 -12.41 19.46
C PRO A 939 -48.42 -13.09 20.84
N THR A 940 -47.34 -13.85 21.05
CA THR A 940 -47.02 -14.51 22.33
C THR A 940 -45.54 -14.36 22.64
N ASP A 941 -45.22 -13.74 23.77
CA ASP A 941 -43.84 -13.58 24.25
C ASP A 941 -43.40 -14.75 25.15
N THR A 942 -42.21 -15.29 24.91
CA THR A 942 -41.66 -16.43 25.69
C THR A 942 -40.23 -16.18 26.16
N PHE A 943 -39.94 -16.49 27.42
CA PHE A 943 -38.58 -16.50 27.96
C PHE A 943 -38.44 -17.45 29.16
N THR A 944 -37.21 -17.81 29.55
CA THR A 944 -36.97 -18.75 30.66
C THR A 944 -36.25 -18.08 31.81
N ILE A 945 -36.84 -18.12 33.02
CA ILE A 945 -36.19 -17.66 34.25
C ILE A 945 -35.28 -18.78 34.82
N PRO A 946 -34.11 -18.45 35.39
CA PRO A 946 -33.11 -19.45 35.83
C PRO A 946 -33.43 -20.13 37.19
N THR A 947 -34.64 -19.96 37.70
CA THR A 947 -35.12 -20.59 38.94
C THR A 947 -36.62 -20.83 38.82
N GLY A 948 -37.14 -21.88 39.47
CA GLY A 948 -38.58 -22.11 39.51
C GLY A 948 -39.36 -20.95 40.15
N TRP A 949 -40.63 -20.78 39.74
CA TRP A 949 -41.51 -19.72 40.22
C TRP A 949 -41.84 -19.90 41.70
N LYS A 950 -41.93 -18.80 42.44
CA LYS A 950 -42.10 -18.80 43.90
C LYS A 950 -43.21 -17.86 44.30
N ASN A 951 -43.92 -18.20 45.38
CA ASN A 951 -44.92 -17.31 45.95
C ASN A 951 -44.27 -15.96 46.31
N GLY A 952 -44.93 -14.86 45.92
CA GLY A 952 -44.39 -13.50 46.03
C GLY A 952 -43.56 -13.02 44.83
N PHE A 953 -43.26 -13.87 43.83
CA PHE A 953 -42.75 -13.39 42.54
C PHE A 953 -43.82 -12.59 41.80
N LYS A 954 -43.40 -11.58 41.04
CA LYS A 954 -44.27 -10.74 40.19
C LYS A 954 -43.66 -10.54 38.80
N LEU A 955 -44.54 -10.54 37.80
CA LEU A 955 -44.24 -10.25 36.40
C LEU A 955 -44.88 -8.90 36.04
N TYR A 956 -44.10 -7.99 35.48
CA TYR A 956 -44.58 -6.68 35.00
C TYR A 956 -44.25 -6.50 33.52
N ALA A 957 -45.25 -6.10 32.74
CA ALA A 957 -45.03 -5.49 31.43
C ALA A 957 -44.66 -4.01 31.64
N VAL A 958 -43.63 -3.52 30.95
CA VAL A 958 -43.18 -2.12 31.00
C VAL A 958 -43.53 -1.41 29.70
N SER A 959 -44.05 -0.19 29.79
CA SER A 959 -44.32 0.69 28.65
C SER A 959 -43.15 1.63 28.36
N ALA A 960 -43.13 2.27 27.20
CA ALA A 960 -42.10 3.26 26.87
C ALA A 960 -42.01 4.43 27.86
N THR A 961 -43.12 4.82 28.51
CA THR A 961 -43.16 5.86 29.56
C THR A 961 -42.75 5.35 30.95
N GLY A 962 -42.33 4.08 31.07
CA GLY A 962 -41.92 3.47 32.34
C GLY A 962 -43.08 3.08 33.27
N LYS A 963 -44.34 3.25 32.86
CA LYS A 963 -45.50 2.68 33.55
C LYS A 963 -45.39 1.15 33.53
N ARG A 964 -45.28 0.54 34.71
CA ARG A 964 -45.31 -0.92 34.94
C ARG A 964 -46.76 -1.38 35.08
N VAL A 965 -47.12 -2.49 34.45
CA VAL A 965 -48.45 -3.12 34.55
C VAL A 965 -48.26 -4.58 34.95
N GLU A 966 -48.84 -4.97 36.08
CA GLU A 966 -48.73 -6.36 36.55
C GLU A 966 -49.48 -7.32 35.62
N VAL A 967 -48.77 -8.35 35.18
CA VAL A 967 -49.25 -9.46 34.36
C VAL A 967 -49.61 -10.59 35.32
N PRO A 968 -50.89 -11.03 35.40
CA PRO A 968 -51.25 -12.19 36.21
C PRO A 968 -50.56 -13.45 35.67
N VAL A 969 -50.03 -14.29 36.56
CA VAL A 969 -49.35 -15.54 36.22
C VAL A 969 -50.15 -16.71 36.81
N ASN A 970 -50.45 -17.70 35.96
CA ASN A 970 -51.27 -18.90 36.25
C ASN A 970 -50.44 -20.18 36.17
#